data_AF-F8FI04-F1
#
_entry.id   AF-F8FI04-F1
#
_cell.length_a   1.000
_cell.length_b   1.000
_cell.length_c   1.000
_cell.angle_alpha   90.00
_cell.angle_beta   90.00
_cell.angle_gamma   90.00
#
_symmetry.space_group_name_H-M   'P 1'
#
loop_
_entity.id
_entity.type
_entity.pdbx_description
1 polymer ?
#
loop_
_entity_poly.entity_id
_entity_poly.type
_entity_poly.pdbx_seq_one_letter_code
_entity_poly.pdbx_strand_id
1 'polypeptide(L)'
;MMEQSMSSRFAAASPLFKYGAAAITGIAAFLVMSTSAFAADYFISPTGSDTNPGTKSAPFKSIMKAQSAASSGDTVYIRGGVYDDFQIAATDSNYNYVHDITKSGITYEAYPGDERPVFDFQHVPTNLRVAAFRVADQVTGIKFKGFDAIGVKVGSQKQSEVFRVIGQADFEHVAAHDNEANGFYFTTRGTGIVLNCDSYNNIGPTAVSAGNTDGFGAHAGPVSFINSRAWNNSDDGFDSISSSAPVTYDHSWAFNHKGNQDGIGDKNGFKVGGYGHRTSGIPDPVPVHTVTYSLAANNGANGFYANHQPGQSANWKSNTAYHNGTANFNMLERVSPTEDVDIPGYREVLHHNIAYMGTPIMNDNHPPEKVSHNSWTINGGLHITDKDFVSLDIAQLSAPRKADGSLPDVTFMRPVTTSQLYKEGLGYLADQNSSKLQSWKFDFGPAKSVEGGYTGVTADRAYTPERGYGFLGLGPNGYQEDDRSDGFVMQEGQEIKLREVAKPVPETADDDAVAVTDPGMPIRFAVKVTPNTYYKVKVTLTGADPSKDAKVNLFSEKRHFHLTEKVIPAGTSLSYEFSVNVQNVYSKVTGTYVDTMLNIAVSGENAALSSAKIEQIEQGRTLWVLGDSTVNDQLASLPYFRLQNYSGVGQALSKYAGPHIAVSNHAESGLNTYTSMKHFDQFKERIQPGDVVFFEFGHNHKTDGPTGYYNGISYYYDFVHSKGAKFIIVGPIDRHRAYQYDAAANTWTSTLDGFSAIGKQYIQEKVAGGAADIAFVDLNAPSLAWYSQLCEDLGFTAASTDYYFRAVQGGSVDGTHPNDAGVDHFARMFFDGAKAIVNADREAPQAKVLAEVLKGTRAETPYTVPASITSLGPAPNSAYPQPYVTPAAYPLVINHVAVDPNGNIGSMSVTKQGDLTTYGRGIVEVYTAGGVLKGTAYANEQIDNTIEGTQTVTFTTDLTLAANETLKAYVMEFEDKPGYPLTGVQLSDFYTP
;
A
#
# COMPACT_ATOMS: atom_id res chain seq x y z
N MET A 1 64.14 26.48 -22.02
CA MET A 1 65.28 26.72 -21.11
C MET A 1 64.75 27.38 -19.85
N MET A 2 65.40 27.12 -18.73
CA MET A 2 65.36 27.85 -17.43
C MET A 2 65.17 29.38 -17.58
N GLU A 3 64.61 30.16 -16.63
CA GLU A 3 64.28 29.95 -15.19
C GLU A 3 63.27 31.06 -14.71
N GLN A 4 62.79 31.26 -13.47
CA GLN A 4 63.02 30.71 -12.11
C GLN A 4 61.82 30.97 -11.17
N SER A 5 61.53 30.11 -10.18
CA SER A 5 61.38 30.47 -8.73
C SER A 5 60.85 29.34 -7.82
N MET A 6 61.73 28.92 -6.90
CA MET A 6 61.53 28.45 -5.50
C MET A 6 60.53 27.32 -5.11
N SER A 7 61.12 26.12 -4.96
CA SER A 7 61.12 25.20 -3.79
C SER A 7 60.64 25.70 -2.40
N SER A 8 60.33 24.87 -1.36
CA SER A 8 59.98 23.43 -1.25
C SER A 8 59.65 23.03 0.23
N ARG A 9 58.67 22.13 0.40
CA ARG A 9 58.41 21.13 1.49
C ARG A 9 59.11 21.16 2.89
N PHE A 10 58.26 21.11 3.92
CA PHE A 10 58.26 20.30 5.17
C PHE A 10 59.28 20.49 6.34
N ALA A 11 58.68 20.84 7.50
CA ALA A 11 58.88 20.36 8.89
C ALA A 11 60.26 20.41 9.61
N ALA A 12 60.30 21.05 10.80
CA ALA A 12 60.66 20.42 12.08
C ALA A 12 60.63 21.37 13.31
N ALA A 13 60.52 20.75 14.50
CA ALA A 13 61.05 21.16 15.83
C ALA A 13 60.23 22.07 16.79
N SER A 14 60.25 21.63 18.05
CA SER A 14 59.56 22.16 19.24
C SER A 14 60.45 23.09 20.10
N PRO A 15 59.98 23.51 21.29
CA PRO A 15 60.81 23.21 22.48
C PRO A 15 60.09 22.55 23.67
N LEU A 16 60.93 21.91 24.50
CA LEU A 16 60.68 21.11 25.71
C LEU A 16 59.86 21.84 26.81
N PHE A 17 59.11 21.16 27.70
CA PHE A 17 59.65 20.34 28.81
C PHE A 17 58.70 19.26 29.37
N LYS A 18 59.28 18.23 30.01
CA LYS A 18 58.57 17.14 30.71
C LYS A 18 58.31 17.51 32.18
N TYR A 19 57.22 17.00 32.77
CA TYR A 19 57.14 16.23 34.04
C TYR A 19 55.70 16.24 34.61
N GLY A 20 55.30 15.17 35.30
CA GLY A 20 54.09 15.12 36.16
C GLY A 20 52.99 14.21 35.63
N ALA A 21 52.58 13.22 36.43
CA ALA A 21 51.54 12.25 36.09
C ALA A 21 50.20 12.57 36.75
N ALA A 22 49.15 11.92 36.24
CA ALA A 22 47.81 11.75 36.83
C ALA A 22 46.93 13.01 36.99
N ALA A 23 45.94 13.14 36.09
CA ALA A 23 44.70 13.86 36.33
C ALA A 23 43.54 13.04 35.74
N ILE A 24 42.51 12.79 36.56
CA ILE A 24 41.32 12.00 36.19
C ILE A 24 40.40 12.85 35.32
N THR A 25 39.91 12.25 34.23
CA THR A 25 39.08 12.90 33.22
C THR A 25 37.68 13.21 33.75
N GLY A 26 37.41 14.47 34.09
CA GLY A 26 36.07 14.98 34.33
C GLY A 26 35.53 15.67 33.06
N ILE A 27 34.97 14.92 32.12
CA ILE A 27 34.18 15.49 31.01
C ILE A 27 32.71 15.44 31.44
N ALA A 28 32.09 16.61 31.57
CA ALA A 28 30.69 16.74 31.91
C ALA A 28 29.81 16.20 30.77
N ALA A 29 28.80 15.40 31.12
CA ALA A 29 27.83 14.88 30.16
C ALA A 29 26.95 16.00 29.59
N PHE A 30 27.07 16.27 28.30
CA PHE A 30 26.00 16.93 27.54
C PHE A 30 24.95 15.87 27.19
N LEU A 31 23.97 15.73 28.08
CA LEU A 31 22.80 14.88 27.84
C LEU A 31 21.92 15.56 26.77
N VAL A 32 22.08 15.17 25.51
CA VAL A 32 21.16 15.60 24.44
C VAL A 32 19.88 14.79 24.60
N MET A 33 18.90 15.35 25.31
CA MET A 33 17.54 14.81 25.31
C MET A 33 16.96 14.92 23.89
N SER A 34 16.87 13.79 23.20
CA SER A 34 16.15 13.63 21.94
C SER A 34 14.65 13.72 22.18
N THR A 35 14.13 14.93 22.32
CA THR A 35 12.68 15.18 22.38
C THR A 35 12.04 14.76 21.06
N SER A 36 11.18 13.75 21.09
CA SER A 36 10.29 13.42 19.97
C SER A 36 9.39 14.63 19.69
N ALA A 37 9.69 15.38 18.62
CA ALA A 37 8.83 16.46 18.16
C ALA A 37 7.60 15.86 17.47
N PHE A 38 6.46 15.89 18.15
CA PHE A 38 5.16 15.68 17.52
C PHE A 38 4.87 16.84 16.57
N ALA A 39 4.27 16.56 15.42
CA ALA A 39 3.73 17.58 14.53
C ALA A 39 2.70 18.43 15.28
N ALA A 40 2.77 19.75 15.13
CA ALA A 40 1.85 20.69 15.75
C ALA A 40 0.73 21.11 14.79
N ASP A 41 -0.46 21.33 15.34
CA ASP A 41 -1.61 21.87 14.65
C ASP A 41 -1.80 23.35 14.96
N TYR A 42 -1.72 24.20 13.94
CA TYR A 42 -2.05 25.62 14.00
C TYR A 42 -3.35 25.91 13.26
N PHE A 43 -4.04 26.97 13.65
CA PHE A 43 -5.33 27.35 13.07
C PHE A 43 -5.33 28.81 12.64
N ILE A 44 -5.84 29.11 11.43
CA ILE A 44 -6.13 30.47 10.95
C ILE A 44 -7.64 30.66 10.75
N SER A 45 -8.17 31.86 10.98
CA SER A 45 -9.59 32.19 10.77
C SER A 45 -9.75 33.66 10.40
N PRO A 46 -10.75 34.06 9.57
CA PRO A 46 -10.98 35.47 9.23
C PRO A 46 -11.25 36.35 10.46
N THR A 47 -11.85 35.77 11.51
CA THR A 47 -12.14 36.42 12.80
C THR A 47 -11.05 36.19 13.86
N GLY A 48 -9.91 35.59 13.47
CA GLY A 48 -8.76 35.36 14.34
C GLY A 48 -7.93 36.63 14.63
N SER A 49 -6.84 36.46 15.36
CA SER A 49 -5.87 37.53 15.63
C SER A 49 -4.44 37.00 15.59
N ASP A 50 -3.51 37.70 14.97
CA ASP A 50 -2.09 37.31 14.93
C ASP A 50 -1.35 37.47 16.28
N THR A 51 -2.05 37.98 17.30
CA THR A 51 -1.62 37.96 18.71
C THR A 51 -2.11 36.73 19.48
N ASN A 52 -3.02 35.92 18.93
CA ASN A 52 -3.47 34.67 19.53
C ASN A 52 -2.36 33.60 19.48
N PRO A 53 -2.47 32.49 20.24
CA PRO A 53 -1.51 31.38 20.18
C PRO A 53 -1.64 30.49 18.93
N GLY A 54 -2.69 30.63 18.12
CA GLY A 54 -2.90 29.81 16.92
C GLY A 54 -3.59 28.47 17.19
N THR A 55 -4.28 28.31 18.32
CA THR A 55 -5.03 27.09 18.68
C THR A 55 -6.44 27.11 18.07
N LYS A 56 -7.14 25.96 18.03
CA LYS A 56 -8.51 25.87 17.47
C LYS A 56 -9.50 26.87 18.09
N SER A 57 -9.37 27.17 19.38
CA SER A 57 -10.23 28.13 20.11
C SER A 57 -9.73 29.57 20.06
N ALA A 58 -8.46 29.79 19.72
CA ALA A 58 -7.86 31.11 19.55
C ALA A 58 -6.92 31.09 18.32
N PRO A 59 -7.49 31.09 17.10
CA PRO A 59 -6.73 30.98 15.86
C PRO A 59 -5.99 32.28 15.54
N PHE A 60 -4.90 32.17 14.77
CA PHE A 60 -4.27 33.32 14.12
C PHE A 60 -5.24 33.94 13.09
N LYS A 61 -4.95 35.16 12.62
CA LYS A 61 -5.69 35.79 11.52
C LYS A 61 -5.09 35.39 10.17
N SER A 62 -3.77 35.46 10.04
CA SER A 62 -3.07 35.33 8.75
C SER A 62 -2.30 34.02 8.59
N ILE A 63 -2.24 33.54 7.35
CA ILE A 63 -1.38 32.42 6.95
C ILE A 63 0.11 32.73 7.18
N MET A 64 0.52 34.00 7.08
CA MET A 64 1.91 34.41 7.33
C MET A 64 2.30 34.27 8.79
N LYS A 65 1.39 34.57 9.73
CA LYS A 65 1.60 34.30 11.16
C LYS A 65 1.67 32.81 11.44
N ALA A 66 0.81 32.00 10.83
CA ALA A 66 0.84 30.55 10.97
C ALA A 66 2.14 29.95 10.41
N GLN A 67 2.57 30.34 9.21
CA GLN A 67 3.87 29.95 8.64
C GLN A 67 5.03 30.34 9.57
N SER A 68 4.98 31.53 10.19
CA SER A 68 6.00 31.98 11.13
C SER A 68 6.11 31.07 12.36
N ALA A 69 4.99 30.52 12.85
CA ALA A 69 4.95 29.56 13.96
C ALA A 69 5.30 28.11 13.54
N ALA A 70 4.77 27.63 12.42
CA ALA A 70 4.88 26.25 11.96
C ALA A 70 6.30 25.83 11.54
N SER A 71 6.58 24.54 11.65
CA SER A 71 7.82 23.85 11.28
C SER A 71 7.55 22.70 10.31
N SER A 72 8.61 22.12 9.75
CA SER A 72 8.49 20.95 8.85
C SER A 72 7.84 19.77 9.58
N GLY A 73 6.68 19.32 9.09
CA GLY A 73 5.83 18.30 9.70
C GLY A 73 4.48 18.82 10.19
N ASP A 74 4.37 20.12 10.45
CA ASP A 74 3.17 20.75 11.04
C ASP A 74 2.04 20.94 10.03
N THR A 75 0.81 21.06 10.55
CA THR A 75 -0.39 21.39 9.79
C THR A 75 -0.98 22.73 10.21
N VAL A 76 -1.30 23.57 9.23
CA VAL A 76 -2.03 24.83 9.38
C VAL A 76 -3.44 24.60 8.87
N TYR A 77 -4.38 24.41 9.79
CA TYR A 77 -5.80 24.30 9.49
C TYR A 77 -6.41 25.67 9.18
N ILE A 78 -7.06 25.76 8.03
CA ILE A 78 -7.76 26.93 7.53
C ILE A 78 -9.24 26.78 7.89
N ARG A 79 -9.74 27.61 8.81
CA ARG A 79 -11.16 27.62 9.18
C ARG A 79 -12.01 28.18 8.04
N GLY A 80 -13.28 27.81 7.99
CA GLY A 80 -14.23 28.31 7.01
C GLY A 80 -14.41 29.83 7.04
N GLY A 81 -14.77 30.38 5.88
CA GLY A 81 -15.06 31.80 5.67
C GLY A 81 -14.19 32.46 4.59
N VAL A 82 -14.41 33.76 4.38
CA VAL A 82 -13.69 34.58 3.40
C VAL A 82 -12.53 35.32 4.07
N TYR A 83 -11.35 35.24 3.47
CA TYR A 83 -10.15 35.99 3.84
C TYR A 83 -9.89 37.06 2.76
N ASP A 84 -9.98 38.34 3.12
CA ASP A 84 -9.88 39.48 2.20
C ASP A 84 -8.93 40.61 2.67
N ASP A 85 -8.50 40.58 3.92
CA ASP A 85 -7.54 41.52 4.53
C ASP A 85 -6.12 40.95 4.49
N PHE A 86 -5.37 41.30 3.44
CA PHE A 86 -4.02 40.82 3.20
C PHE A 86 -2.96 41.93 3.25
N GLN A 87 -1.79 41.55 3.76
CA GLN A 87 -0.57 42.36 3.70
C GLN A 87 0.38 41.73 2.67
N ILE A 88 1.12 42.56 1.93
CA ILE A 88 2.16 42.08 1.01
C ILE A 88 3.36 41.63 1.84
N ALA A 89 3.62 40.32 1.89
CA ALA A 89 4.70 39.73 2.67
C ALA A 89 6.10 40.07 2.14
N ALA A 90 6.25 40.14 0.81
CA ALA A 90 7.51 40.49 0.14
C ALA A 90 7.27 41.13 -1.23
N THR A 91 8.28 41.83 -1.75
CA THR A 91 8.24 42.42 -3.11
C THR A 91 9.59 42.26 -3.80
N ASP A 92 9.59 42.09 -5.12
CA ASP A 92 10.77 42.31 -5.95
C ASP A 92 10.50 43.36 -7.05
N SER A 93 11.35 43.43 -8.08
CA SER A 93 11.19 44.40 -9.18
C SER A 93 10.00 44.12 -10.11
N ASN A 94 9.36 42.95 -10.00
CA ASN A 94 8.27 42.51 -10.87
C ASN A 94 6.99 42.14 -10.10
N TYR A 95 7.10 41.67 -8.85
CA TYR A 95 6.00 41.06 -8.10
C TYR A 95 5.75 41.68 -6.72
N ASN A 96 4.46 41.77 -6.38
CA ASN A 96 3.93 41.78 -5.02
C ASN A 96 3.64 40.31 -4.59
N TYR A 97 4.36 39.80 -3.60
CA TYR A 97 4.14 38.47 -3.02
C TYR A 97 3.24 38.59 -1.78
N VAL A 98 1.99 38.18 -1.88
CA VAL A 98 1.00 38.36 -0.80
C VAL A 98 1.25 37.34 0.31
N HIS A 99 1.37 36.07 -0.03
CA HIS A 99 1.78 35.00 0.87
C HIS A 99 3.10 34.39 0.38
N ASP A 100 4.21 34.83 0.98
CA ASP A 100 5.53 34.32 0.64
C ASP A 100 5.88 33.11 1.51
N ILE A 101 5.73 31.91 0.95
CA ILE A 101 5.97 30.63 1.63
C ILE A 101 7.45 30.27 1.51
N THR A 102 8.15 30.33 2.63
CA THR A 102 9.63 30.24 2.73
C THR A 102 10.14 29.08 3.60
N LYS A 103 9.25 28.39 4.34
CA LYS A 103 9.58 27.21 5.13
C LYS A 103 9.07 25.94 4.47
N SER A 104 9.90 24.90 4.44
CA SER A 104 9.58 23.57 3.90
C SER A 104 8.72 22.71 4.85
N GLY A 105 8.00 21.74 4.28
CA GLY A 105 7.37 20.63 5.01
C GLY A 105 6.05 20.94 5.72
N ILE A 106 5.38 22.04 5.39
CA ILE A 106 4.13 22.47 6.05
C ILE A 106 2.92 22.12 5.18
N THR A 107 1.88 21.58 5.82
CA THR A 107 0.55 21.39 5.19
C THR A 107 -0.37 22.56 5.53
N TYR A 108 -1.07 23.10 4.54
CA TYR A 108 -2.11 24.13 4.68
C TYR A 108 -3.44 23.55 4.19
N GLU A 109 -4.36 23.26 5.11
CA GLU A 109 -5.50 22.38 4.83
C GLU A 109 -6.80 22.97 5.40
N ALA A 110 -7.86 23.01 4.59
CA ALA A 110 -9.19 23.39 5.06
C ALA A 110 -9.65 22.48 6.20
N TYR A 111 -10.20 23.07 7.27
CA TYR A 111 -10.56 22.31 8.47
C TYR A 111 -11.74 21.35 8.19
N PRO A 112 -11.62 20.04 8.44
CA PRO A 112 -12.68 19.09 8.15
C PRO A 112 -14.00 19.44 8.86
N GLY A 113 -15.09 19.52 8.09
CA GLY A 113 -16.44 19.83 8.57
C GLY A 113 -16.80 21.31 8.67
N ASP A 114 -15.86 22.23 8.42
CA ASP A 114 -16.19 23.64 8.18
C ASP A 114 -16.71 23.86 6.74
N GLU A 115 -17.26 25.05 6.46
CA GLU A 115 -17.45 25.52 5.09
C GLU A 115 -16.09 25.71 4.37
N ARG A 116 -16.09 25.59 3.04
CA ARG A 116 -14.88 25.69 2.21
C ARG A 116 -14.28 27.10 2.34
N PRO A 117 -12.99 27.25 2.76
CA PRO A 117 -12.37 28.56 2.89
C PRO A 117 -12.13 29.23 1.53
N VAL A 118 -12.28 30.56 1.46
CA VAL A 118 -12.06 31.36 0.24
C VAL A 118 -11.06 32.48 0.55
N PHE A 119 -9.98 32.58 -0.23
CA PHE A 119 -9.05 33.70 -0.21
C PHE A 119 -9.37 34.66 -1.37
N ASP A 120 -9.84 35.87 -1.06
CA ASP A 120 -10.26 36.88 -2.04
C ASP A 120 -9.26 38.04 -2.12
N PHE A 121 -8.47 38.04 -3.20
CA PHE A 121 -7.39 38.99 -3.41
C PHE A 121 -7.83 40.27 -4.15
N GLN A 122 -9.14 40.54 -4.29
CA GLN A 122 -9.66 41.65 -5.11
C GLN A 122 -9.15 43.06 -4.73
N HIS A 123 -8.64 43.23 -3.51
CA HIS A 123 -8.12 44.49 -2.97
C HIS A 123 -6.58 44.64 -3.07
N VAL A 124 -5.85 43.63 -3.56
CA VAL A 124 -4.39 43.66 -3.65
C VAL A 124 -3.91 44.67 -4.72
N PRO A 125 -2.94 45.55 -4.41
CA PRO A 125 -2.39 46.49 -5.40
C PRO A 125 -1.72 45.82 -6.60
N THR A 126 -2.06 46.30 -7.81
CA THR A 126 -1.54 45.81 -9.11
C THR A 126 -0.50 46.74 -9.74
N ASN A 127 0.20 47.55 -8.93
CA ASN A 127 1.34 48.36 -9.38
C ASN A 127 2.51 47.49 -9.88
N LEU A 128 2.62 46.28 -9.34
CA LEU A 128 3.44 45.17 -9.83
C LEU A 128 2.50 44.00 -10.18
N ARG A 129 3.06 42.92 -10.75
CA ARG A 129 2.32 41.65 -10.88
C ARG A 129 1.96 41.14 -9.48
N VAL A 130 0.86 40.41 -9.34
CA VAL A 130 0.50 39.76 -8.08
C VAL A 130 0.89 38.29 -8.15
N ALA A 131 1.50 37.79 -7.08
CA ALA A 131 1.59 36.36 -6.79
C ALA A 131 0.94 36.13 -5.42
N ALA A 132 -0.28 35.60 -5.43
CA ALA A 132 -1.11 35.49 -4.23
C ALA A 132 -0.49 34.51 -3.22
N PHE A 133 -0.05 33.36 -3.69
CA PHE A 133 0.81 32.42 -2.99
C PHE A 133 2.10 32.22 -3.79
N ARG A 134 3.24 32.61 -3.22
CA ARG A 134 4.56 32.24 -3.73
C ARG A 134 5.10 31.09 -2.91
N VAL A 135 5.44 29.98 -3.56
CA VAL A 135 6.31 28.95 -2.97
C VAL A 135 7.72 29.27 -3.39
N ALA A 136 8.53 29.77 -2.45
CA ALA A 136 9.86 30.29 -2.73
C ALA A 136 10.84 29.20 -3.22
N ASP A 137 11.99 29.64 -3.72
CA ASP A 137 13.07 28.74 -4.15
C ASP A 137 13.60 27.89 -2.98
N GLN A 138 14.07 26.68 -3.28
CA GLN A 138 14.52 25.64 -2.32
C GLN A 138 13.47 25.14 -1.31
N VAL A 139 12.27 25.72 -1.27
CA VAL A 139 11.16 25.24 -0.44
C VAL A 139 10.61 23.94 -1.01
N THR A 140 10.39 22.94 -0.16
CA THR A 140 9.87 21.61 -0.57
C THR A 140 8.92 21.05 0.48
N GLY A 141 8.13 20.04 0.13
CA GLY A 141 7.19 19.38 1.03
C GLY A 141 5.99 20.24 1.43
N ILE A 142 5.64 21.25 0.64
CA ILE A 142 4.42 22.04 0.86
C ILE A 142 3.21 21.25 0.38
N LYS A 143 2.11 21.31 1.13
CA LYS A 143 0.80 20.82 0.68
C LYS A 143 -0.25 21.90 0.86
N PHE A 144 -1.08 22.12 -0.16
CA PHE A 144 -2.26 22.98 -0.09
C PHE A 144 -3.52 22.13 -0.33
N LYS A 145 -4.51 22.22 0.56
CA LYS A 145 -5.71 21.38 0.48
C LYS A 145 -7.02 22.11 0.73
N GLY A 146 -8.01 21.86 -0.14
CA GLY A 146 -9.42 22.04 0.20
C GLY A 146 -9.96 23.47 0.26
N PHE A 147 -9.28 24.47 -0.32
CA PHE A 147 -9.72 25.88 -0.32
C PHE A 147 -9.73 26.51 -1.72
N ASP A 148 -10.40 27.65 -1.84
CA ASP A 148 -10.50 28.43 -3.09
C ASP A 148 -9.70 29.73 -3.00
N ALA A 149 -9.20 30.19 -4.14
CA ALA A 149 -8.49 31.46 -4.28
C ALA A 149 -9.03 32.24 -5.51
N ILE A 150 -9.50 33.45 -5.25
CA ILE A 150 -10.27 34.27 -6.20
C ILE A 150 -9.79 35.73 -6.23
N GLY A 151 -10.22 36.49 -7.24
CA GLY A 151 -10.06 37.95 -7.27
C GLY A 151 -8.63 38.45 -7.47
N VAL A 152 -7.65 37.61 -7.81
CA VAL A 152 -6.27 38.03 -8.11
C VAL A 152 -6.26 38.83 -9.41
N LYS A 153 -5.95 40.14 -9.33
CA LYS A 153 -5.99 41.07 -10.46
C LYS A 153 -4.64 41.22 -11.18
N VAL A 154 -4.68 41.78 -12.39
CA VAL A 154 -3.50 42.21 -13.16
C VAL A 154 -3.60 43.70 -13.48
N GLY A 155 -2.47 44.40 -13.49
CA GLY A 155 -2.38 45.78 -13.93
C GLY A 155 -2.10 45.86 -15.43
N SER A 156 -1.20 46.75 -15.82
CA SER A 156 -0.71 46.84 -17.20
C SER A 156 0.41 45.84 -17.53
N GLN A 157 0.65 44.84 -16.67
CA GLN A 157 1.67 43.81 -16.86
C GLN A 157 1.13 42.65 -17.71
N LYS A 158 2.02 41.74 -18.13
CA LYS A 158 1.61 40.57 -18.92
C LYS A 158 0.73 39.56 -18.18
N GLN A 159 0.90 39.41 -16.87
CA GLN A 159 0.29 38.34 -16.10
C GLN A 159 0.41 38.64 -14.61
N SER A 160 -0.49 38.05 -13.82
CA SER A 160 -0.33 37.75 -12.40
C SER A 160 -0.48 36.22 -12.24
N GLU A 161 -0.23 35.68 -11.04
CA GLU A 161 -0.46 34.28 -10.72
C GLU A 161 -1.15 34.12 -9.35
N VAL A 162 -2.08 33.17 -9.24
CA VAL A 162 -2.67 32.78 -7.94
C VAL A 162 -1.63 31.94 -7.18
N PHE A 163 -1.17 30.84 -7.76
CA PHE A 163 -0.08 30.01 -7.19
C PHE A 163 1.19 30.09 -8.05
N ARG A 164 2.18 30.86 -7.59
CA ARG A 164 3.52 30.96 -8.20
C ARG A 164 4.49 29.99 -7.53
N VAL A 165 4.73 28.83 -8.15
CA VAL A 165 5.55 27.75 -7.57
C VAL A 165 6.96 27.77 -8.14
N ILE A 166 7.94 28.18 -7.32
CA ILE A 166 9.38 28.19 -7.65
C ILE A 166 10.09 26.98 -7.01
N GLY A 167 9.66 26.57 -5.82
CA GLY A 167 10.09 25.35 -5.13
C GLY A 167 9.25 24.11 -5.49
N GLN A 168 8.84 23.32 -4.50
CA GLN A 168 7.93 22.19 -4.65
C GLN A 168 6.69 22.35 -3.77
N ALA A 169 5.52 22.16 -4.36
CA ALA A 169 4.24 22.13 -3.65
C ALA A 169 3.25 21.17 -4.30
N ASP A 170 2.55 20.39 -3.48
CA ASP A 170 1.45 19.54 -3.89
C ASP A 170 0.10 20.21 -3.56
N PHE A 171 -0.89 20.01 -4.41
CA PHE A 171 -2.22 20.59 -4.31
C PHE A 171 -3.26 19.47 -4.35
N GLU A 172 -4.23 19.51 -3.43
CA GLU A 172 -5.29 18.51 -3.33
C GLU A 172 -6.65 19.21 -3.15
N HIS A 173 -7.54 19.08 -4.13
CA HIS A 173 -8.88 19.67 -4.06
C HIS A 173 -8.87 21.20 -3.80
N VAL A 174 -7.92 21.92 -4.41
CA VAL A 174 -7.82 23.39 -4.40
C VAL A 174 -8.42 23.96 -5.69
N ALA A 175 -9.06 25.13 -5.65
CA ALA A 175 -9.47 25.83 -6.87
C ALA A 175 -8.92 27.25 -6.97
N ALA A 176 -8.58 27.66 -8.18
CA ALA A 176 -8.14 29.01 -8.52
C ALA A 176 -9.07 29.57 -9.60
N HIS A 177 -10.02 30.43 -9.22
CA HIS A 177 -11.06 30.86 -10.15
C HIS A 177 -11.53 32.31 -10.02
N ASP A 178 -12.17 32.83 -11.07
CA ASP A 178 -12.65 34.21 -11.17
C ASP A 178 -11.51 35.23 -10.89
N ASN A 179 -10.35 34.99 -11.52
CA ASN A 179 -9.16 35.85 -11.45
C ASN A 179 -8.86 36.53 -12.79
N GLU A 180 -7.94 37.49 -12.77
CA GLU A 180 -7.28 38.06 -13.96
C GLU A 180 -5.83 37.52 -14.11
N ALA A 181 -5.59 36.33 -13.56
CA ALA A 181 -4.29 35.77 -13.25
C ALA A 181 -4.25 34.27 -13.55
N ASN A 182 -3.06 33.73 -13.86
CA ASN A 182 -2.87 32.29 -14.03
C ASN A 182 -3.23 31.57 -12.74
N GLY A 183 -3.99 30.46 -12.81
CA GLY A 183 -4.35 29.71 -11.62
C GLY A 183 -3.13 29.09 -10.95
N PHE A 184 -2.49 28.13 -11.63
CA PHE A 184 -1.30 27.44 -11.10
C PHE A 184 -0.13 27.66 -12.06
N TYR A 185 1.02 28.09 -11.56
CA TYR A 185 2.16 28.47 -12.40
C TYR A 185 3.49 27.97 -11.81
N PHE A 186 3.92 26.79 -12.28
CA PHE A 186 5.20 26.18 -11.92
C PHE A 186 6.31 26.74 -12.82
N THR A 187 7.32 27.34 -12.22
CA THR A 187 8.33 28.13 -12.94
C THR A 187 9.72 27.98 -12.32
N THR A 188 10.79 28.17 -13.11
CA THR A 188 12.19 28.08 -12.68
C THR A 188 12.61 26.68 -12.19
N ARG A 189 12.24 26.29 -10.96
CA ARG A 189 12.45 24.95 -10.37
C ARG A 189 11.16 24.31 -9.85
N GLY A 190 10.01 24.93 -10.16
CA GLY A 190 8.67 24.47 -9.82
C GLY A 190 8.47 22.98 -10.09
N THR A 191 8.05 22.23 -9.07
CA THR A 191 7.64 20.82 -9.16
C THR A 191 6.43 20.55 -8.28
N GLY A 192 5.71 19.46 -8.52
CA GLY A 192 4.62 19.03 -7.64
C GLY A 192 3.55 18.15 -8.28
N ILE A 193 2.58 17.75 -7.47
CA ILE A 193 1.37 17.04 -7.87
C ILE A 193 0.17 17.96 -7.70
N VAL A 194 -0.66 18.07 -8.71
CA VAL A 194 -1.93 18.81 -8.70
C VAL A 194 -3.05 17.80 -8.87
N LEU A 195 -3.64 17.40 -7.74
CA LEU A 195 -4.66 16.36 -7.66
C LEU A 195 -6.04 16.99 -7.40
N ASN A 196 -7.04 16.58 -8.16
CA ASN A 196 -8.44 16.97 -7.95
C ASN A 196 -8.66 18.51 -7.95
N CYS A 197 -7.81 19.29 -8.62
CA CYS A 197 -7.88 20.76 -8.58
C CYS A 197 -8.66 21.35 -9.77
N ASP A 198 -9.20 22.55 -9.59
CA ASP A 198 -9.94 23.28 -10.62
C ASP A 198 -9.31 24.65 -10.90
N SER A 199 -9.27 25.08 -12.16
CA SER A 199 -8.74 26.39 -12.55
C SER A 199 -9.59 27.00 -13.66
N TYR A 200 -10.45 27.96 -13.34
CA TYR A 200 -11.52 28.38 -14.23
C TYR A 200 -11.93 29.84 -14.13
N ASN A 201 -12.57 30.38 -15.17
CA ASN A 201 -12.93 31.80 -15.28
C ASN A 201 -11.73 32.75 -15.05
N ASN A 202 -10.50 32.29 -15.32
CA ASN A 202 -9.32 33.12 -15.19
C ASN A 202 -9.13 33.90 -16.50
N ILE A 203 -9.52 35.18 -16.50
CA ILE A 203 -9.64 36.01 -17.70
C ILE A 203 -8.69 37.20 -17.61
N GLY A 204 -7.63 37.20 -18.42
CA GLY A 204 -6.80 38.39 -18.60
C GLY A 204 -7.58 39.51 -19.30
N PRO A 205 -7.88 40.66 -18.65
CA PRO A 205 -8.80 41.65 -19.20
C PRO A 205 -8.21 42.47 -20.35
N THR A 206 -6.88 42.54 -20.48
CA THR A 206 -6.21 43.33 -21.53
C THR A 206 -5.76 42.43 -22.67
N ALA A 207 -5.57 42.99 -23.87
CA ALA A 207 -5.00 42.27 -25.00
C ALA A 207 -3.60 41.66 -24.72
N VAL A 208 -2.87 42.15 -23.71
CA VAL A 208 -1.58 41.60 -23.29
C VAL A 208 -1.77 40.46 -22.30
N SER A 209 -2.64 40.62 -21.30
CA SER A 209 -2.87 39.59 -20.28
C SER A 209 -3.74 38.43 -20.74
N ALA A 210 -4.65 38.66 -21.69
CA ALA A 210 -5.55 37.65 -22.23
C ALA A 210 -4.82 36.44 -22.81
N GLY A 211 -3.69 36.67 -23.50
CA GLY A 211 -2.79 35.65 -24.06
C GLY A 211 -1.56 35.35 -23.20
N ASN A 212 -1.73 35.37 -21.87
CA ASN A 212 -0.76 34.93 -20.85
C ASN A 212 -1.50 34.48 -19.55
N THR A 213 -2.76 34.05 -19.65
CA THR A 213 -3.63 33.73 -18.49
C THR A 213 -4.26 32.35 -18.68
N ASP A 214 -3.53 31.35 -18.22
CA ASP A 214 -3.85 29.93 -18.30
C ASP A 214 -4.56 29.40 -17.05
N GLY A 215 -5.18 28.23 -17.19
CA GLY A 215 -5.59 27.43 -16.04
C GLY A 215 -4.40 26.90 -15.24
N PHE A 216 -3.54 26.14 -15.91
CA PHE A 216 -2.38 25.49 -15.30
C PHE A 216 -1.14 25.59 -16.21
N GLY A 217 -0.11 26.30 -15.76
CA GLY A 217 1.19 26.45 -16.41
C GLY A 217 2.30 25.61 -15.75
N ALA A 218 3.00 24.79 -16.52
CA ALA A 218 4.09 23.91 -16.07
C ALA A 218 5.37 24.13 -16.90
N HIS A 219 6.17 25.13 -16.52
CA HIS A 219 7.30 25.66 -17.29
C HIS A 219 8.65 25.42 -16.60
N ALA A 220 8.81 24.30 -15.90
CA ALA A 220 9.93 24.07 -14.97
C ALA A 220 10.29 22.58 -14.81
N GLY A 221 10.34 22.07 -13.59
CA GLY A 221 10.61 20.66 -13.29
C GLY A 221 9.36 19.79 -13.48
N PRO A 222 9.42 18.51 -13.07
CA PRO A 222 8.30 17.59 -13.23
C PRO A 222 7.06 18.02 -12.44
N VAL A 223 5.92 18.02 -13.13
CA VAL A 223 4.59 18.30 -12.58
C VAL A 223 3.60 17.22 -13.05
N SER A 224 2.69 16.80 -12.18
CA SER A 224 1.61 15.86 -12.52
C SER A 224 0.24 16.48 -12.24
N PHE A 225 -0.56 16.69 -13.28
CA PHE A 225 -1.96 17.07 -13.20
C PHE A 225 -2.83 15.81 -13.25
N ILE A 226 -3.54 15.53 -12.16
CA ILE A 226 -4.35 14.32 -12.00
C ILE A 226 -5.78 14.74 -11.64
N ASN A 227 -6.78 14.22 -12.35
CA ASN A 227 -8.20 14.53 -12.13
C ASN A 227 -8.52 16.05 -12.11
N SER A 228 -7.72 16.87 -12.79
CA SER A 228 -7.79 18.34 -12.70
C SER A 228 -8.60 18.92 -13.86
N ARG A 229 -9.32 20.03 -13.63
CA ARG A 229 -10.18 20.64 -14.65
C ARG A 229 -9.81 22.10 -14.91
N ALA A 230 -9.66 22.45 -16.17
CA ALA A 230 -9.54 23.82 -16.63
C ALA A 230 -10.74 24.18 -17.51
N TRP A 231 -11.38 25.33 -17.27
CA TRP A 231 -12.39 25.82 -18.20
C TRP A 231 -12.56 27.33 -18.20
N ASN A 232 -12.94 27.90 -19.35
CA ASN A 232 -13.21 29.33 -19.49
C ASN A 232 -12.07 30.23 -19.00
N ASN A 233 -10.81 29.78 -19.12
CA ASN A 233 -9.63 30.63 -19.01
C ASN A 233 -9.40 31.33 -20.36
N SER A 234 -8.84 32.54 -20.35
CA SER A 234 -8.73 33.33 -21.58
C SER A 234 -7.66 32.81 -22.55
N ASP A 235 -6.53 32.32 -22.03
CA ASP A 235 -5.47 31.75 -22.87
C ASP A 235 -5.70 30.24 -23.04
N ASP A 236 -4.99 29.36 -22.32
CA ASP A 236 -5.16 27.91 -22.41
C ASP A 236 -5.72 27.25 -21.13
N GLY A 237 -6.16 26.00 -21.28
CA GLY A 237 -6.47 25.15 -20.12
C GLY A 237 -5.21 24.73 -19.38
N PHE A 238 -4.29 24.12 -20.12
CA PHE A 238 -2.99 23.66 -19.64
C PHE A 238 -1.89 24.07 -20.63
N ASP A 239 -0.78 24.63 -20.15
CA ASP A 239 0.41 24.96 -20.94
C ASP A 239 1.69 24.38 -20.29
N SER A 240 2.52 23.63 -21.03
CA SER A 240 3.88 23.21 -20.62
C SER A 240 5.01 23.72 -21.50
N ILE A 241 4.81 24.86 -22.17
CA ILE A 241 5.85 25.55 -22.95
C ILE A 241 7.07 25.86 -22.09
N SER A 242 8.25 25.63 -22.66
CA SER A 242 9.56 25.78 -22.02
C SER A 242 9.79 24.92 -20.78
N SER A 243 9.01 23.87 -20.54
CA SER A 243 9.30 22.92 -19.45
C SER A 243 10.70 22.32 -19.61
N SER A 244 11.41 22.17 -18.49
CA SER A 244 12.73 21.52 -18.43
C SER A 244 12.66 20.02 -18.17
N ALA A 245 11.46 19.50 -17.85
CA ALA A 245 11.23 18.10 -17.49
C ALA A 245 9.86 17.59 -17.97
N PRO A 246 9.64 16.25 -17.98
CA PRO A 246 8.34 15.65 -18.29
C PRO A 246 7.20 16.19 -17.43
N VAL A 247 6.02 16.34 -18.04
CA VAL A 247 4.77 16.72 -17.36
C VAL A 247 3.76 15.62 -17.64
N THR A 248 3.00 15.24 -16.62
CA THR A 248 1.95 14.20 -16.72
C THR A 248 0.58 14.86 -16.61
N TYR A 249 -0.33 14.46 -17.50
CA TYR A 249 -1.73 14.83 -17.49
C TYR A 249 -2.53 13.53 -17.48
N ASP A 250 -3.20 13.22 -16.37
CA ASP A 250 -3.99 12.00 -16.20
C ASP A 250 -5.42 12.38 -15.78
N HIS A 251 -6.42 11.79 -16.44
CA HIS A 251 -7.85 12.02 -16.20
C HIS A 251 -8.27 13.51 -16.15
N SER A 252 -7.53 14.40 -16.80
CA SER A 252 -7.72 15.84 -16.67
C SER A 252 -8.55 16.42 -17.83
N TRP A 253 -9.34 17.46 -17.57
CA TRP A 253 -10.33 18.00 -18.52
C TRP A 253 -10.03 19.47 -18.84
N ALA A 254 -10.02 19.85 -20.12
CA ALA A 254 -9.84 21.22 -20.58
C ALA A 254 -10.95 21.63 -21.56
N PHE A 255 -11.79 22.60 -21.20
CA PHE A 255 -12.99 22.88 -21.99
C PHE A 255 -13.43 24.36 -22.01
N ASN A 256 -14.15 24.74 -23.06
CA ASN A 256 -14.73 26.08 -23.22
C ASN A 256 -13.72 27.26 -23.11
N HIS A 257 -12.44 27.09 -23.46
CA HIS A 257 -11.52 28.24 -23.59
C HIS A 257 -11.93 29.09 -24.80
N LYS A 258 -12.37 30.34 -24.59
CA LYS A 258 -12.95 31.21 -25.65
C LYS A 258 -12.26 32.56 -25.82
N GLY A 259 -11.25 32.87 -25.01
CA GLY A 259 -10.60 34.18 -24.99
C GLY A 259 -11.18 35.08 -23.91
N ASN A 260 -10.63 36.28 -23.79
CA ASN A 260 -11.23 37.35 -22.99
C ASN A 260 -12.50 37.91 -23.67
N GLN A 261 -13.04 39.03 -23.17
CA GLN A 261 -14.22 39.70 -23.74
C GLN A 261 -14.07 40.11 -25.22
N ASP A 262 -12.84 40.23 -25.72
CA ASP A 262 -12.51 40.58 -27.11
C ASP A 262 -12.12 39.34 -27.95
N GLY A 263 -12.22 38.13 -27.38
CA GLY A 263 -11.83 36.86 -28.01
C GLY A 263 -10.31 36.61 -28.07
N ILE A 264 -9.51 37.40 -27.35
CA ILE A 264 -8.05 37.35 -27.34
C ILE A 264 -7.56 36.24 -26.38
N GLY A 265 -6.46 35.57 -26.77
CA GLY A 265 -5.92 34.35 -26.17
C GLY A 265 -5.80 33.23 -27.20
N ASP A 266 -4.96 32.23 -26.97
CA ASP A 266 -4.71 31.13 -27.91
C ASP A 266 -5.84 30.09 -27.91
N LYS A 267 -6.45 29.81 -26.74
CA LYS A 267 -7.69 29.01 -26.58
C LYS A 267 -7.52 27.51 -26.84
N ASN A 268 -6.38 26.94 -26.44
CA ASN A 268 -6.14 25.50 -26.48
C ASN A 268 -6.67 24.80 -25.22
N GLY A 269 -7.01 23.52 -25.34
CA GLY A 269 -7.24 22.66 -24.18
C GLY A 269 -5.91 22.32 -23.48
N PHE A 270 -5.03 21.63 -24.20
CA PHE A 270 -3.71 21.21 -23.74
C PHE A 270 -2.65 21.66 -24.75
N LYS A 271 -1.87 22.69 -24.41
CA LYS A 271 -0.66 23.15 -25.10
C LYS A 271 0.55 22.45 -24.46
N VAL A 272 0.94 21.30 -25.01
CA VAL A 272 1.91 20.39 -24.39
C VAL A 272 3.26 20.55 -25.07
N GLY A 273 4.19 21.24 -24.39
CA GLY A 273 5.55 21.48 -24.87
C GLY A 273 5.72 22.77 -25.67
N GLY A 274 6.74 22.80 -26.52
CA GLY A 274 7.20 23.99 -27.23
C GLY A 274 8.26 24.79 -26.47
N TYR A 275 9.03 25.64 -27.17
CA TYR A 275 10.06 26.50 -26.54
C TYR A 275 9.99 27.97 -27.01
N GLY A 276 8.89 28.38 -27.64
CA GLY A 276 8.82 29.63 -28.43
C GLY A 276 9.87 29.61 -29.55
N HIS A 277 10.14 30.72 -30.25
CA HIS A 277 11.19 30.79 -31.31
C HIS A 277 12.64 30.76 -30.78
N ARG A 278 12.92 29.95 -29.76
CA ARG A 278 14.26 29.72 -29.23
C ARG A 278 14.93 28.55 -29.97
N THR A 279 16.23 28.67 -30.19
CA THR A 279 17.13 27.63 -30.73
C THR A 279 18.32 27.34 -29.81
N SER A 280 18.23 27.80 -28.55
CA SER A 280 19.25 27.63 -27.51
C SER A 280 18.60 27.67 -26.13
N GLY A 281 19.26 27.06 -25.13
CA GLY A 281 18.71 26.90 -23.78
C GLY A 281 17.55 25.90 -23.70
N ILE A 282 17.43 25.01 -24.70
CA ILE A 282 16.48 23.90 -24.73
C ILE A 282 17.15 22.68 -24.06
N PRO A 283 16.44 21.89 -23.23
CA PRO A 283 16.98 20.66 -22.64
C PRO A 283 17.42 19.65 -23.71
N ASP A 284 18.47 18.90 -23.39
CA ASP A 284 18.94 17.74 -24.18
C ASP A 284 19.13 16.54 -23.23
N PRO A 285 18.34 15.45 -23.36
CA PRO A 285 17.23 15.30 -24.30
C PRO A 285 16.06 16.25 -23.99
N VAL A 286 15.28 16.58 -25.02
CA VAL A 286 14.02 17.31 -24.87
C VAL A 286 13.04 16.42 -24.05
N PRO A 287 12.37 16.95 -23.02
CA PRO A 287 11.42 16.18 -22.22
C PRO A 287 10.23 15.70 -23.05
N VAL A 288 9.80 14.47 -22.79
CA VAL A 288 8.58 13.86 -23.34
C VAL A 288 7.53 13.83 -22.24
N HIS A 289 6.41 14.50 -22.49
CA HIS A 289 5.24 14.58 -21.62
C HIS A 289 4.36 13.31 -21.76
N THR A 290 3.34 13.18 -20.92
CA THR A 290 2.35 12.08 -21.01
C THR A 290 0.95 12.64 -20.83
N VAL A 291 0.05 12.32 -21.74
CA VAL A 291 -1.36 12.73 -21.71
C VAL A 291 -2.22 11.47 -21.82
N THR A 292 -2.85 11.09 -20.70
CA THR A 292 -3.65 9.87 -20.56
C THR A 292 -5.05 10.17 -20.05
N TYR A 293 -6.04 9.42 -20.56
CA TYR A 293 -7.44 9.45 -20.12
C TYR A 293 -8.05 10.87 -20.01
N SER A 294 -7.53 11.83 -20.78
CA SER A 294 -7.85 13.25 -20.64
C SER A 294 -8.82 13.73 -21.72
N LEU A 295 -9.54 14.82 -21.44
CA LEU A 295 -10.65 15.30 -22.24
C LEU A 295 -10.45 16.75 -22.68
N ALA A 296 -10.48 17.03 -23.99
CA ALA A 296 -10.43 18.39 -24.54
C ALA A 296 -11.71 18.72 -25.31
N ALA A 297 -12.57 19.62 -24.80
CA ALA A 297 -13.91 19.84 -25.35
C ALA A 297 -14.27 21.31 -25.62
N ASN A 298 -14.72 21.61 -26.84
CA ASN A 298 -15.24 22.92 -27.25
C ASN A 298 -14.24 24.09 -26.99
N ASN A 299 -12.94 23.86 -27.16
CA ASN A 299 -11.94 24.93 -27.05
C ASN A 299 -11.87 25.76 -28.33
N GLY A 300 -11.52 27.04 -28.21
CA GLY A 300 -11.54 28.00 -29.31
C GLY A 300 -10.50 27.73 -30.40
N ALA A 301 -9.42 27.03 -30.06
CA ALA A 301 -8.39 26.57 -31.00
C ALA A 301 -8.20 25.04 -30.90
N ASN A 302 -7.06 24.55 -30.40
CA ASN A 302 -6.74 23.12 -30.43
C ASN A 302 -7.30 22.38 -29.20
N GLY A 303 -7.62 21.09 -29.35
CA GLY A 303 -7.89 20.20 -28.22
C GLY A 303 -6.59 19.82 -27.52
N PHE A 304 -5.78 19.00 -28.20
CA PHE A 304 -4.43 18.60 -27.80
C PHE A 304 -3.41 19.12 -28.82
N TYR A 305 -2.35 19.79 -28.36
CA TYR A 305 -1.41 20.51 -29.22
C TYR A 305 0.05 20.27 -28.81
N ALA A 306 0.89 19.81 -29.74
CA ALA A 306 2.34 19.61 -29.55
C ALA A 306 3.17 20.92 -29.54
N ASN A 307 2.54 22.05 -29.87
CA ASN A 307 3.08 23.41 -29.69
C ASN A 307 4.51 23.65 -30.20
N HIS A 308 4.82 23.24 -31.43
CA HIS A 308 6.13 23.47 -32.05
C HIS A 308 7.28 22.77 -31.29
N GLN A 309 7.03 21.61 -30.67
CA GLN A 309 8.07 20.87 -29.96
C GLN A 309 9.22 20.49 -30.92
N PRO A 310 10.49 20.78 -30.58
CA PRO A 310 11.67 20.41 -31.38
C PRO A 310 12.10 18.94 -31.22
N GLY A 311 11.21 18.11 -30.69
CA GLY A 311 11.39 16.71 -30.32
C GLY A 311 10.00 16.06 -30.22
N GLN A 312 9.91 14.86 -29.63
CA GLN A 312 8.59 14.33 -29.24
C GLN A 312 8.02 15.19 -28.10
N SER A 313 6.79 15.68 -28.26
CA SER A 313 6.03 16.37 -27.21
C SER A 313 5.55 15.36 -26.18
N ALA A 314 4.75 14.38 -26.56
CA ALA A 314 4.13 13.49 -25.60
C ALA A 314 3.83 12.06 -26.09
N ASN A 315 3.43 11.23 -25.14
CA ASN A 315 2.63 10.04 -25.39
C ASN A 315 1.15 10.38 -25.12
N TRP A 316 0.31 10.29 -26.15
CA TRP A 316 -1.10 10.67 -26.14
C TRP A 316 -1.95 9.40 -26.19
N LYS A 317 -2.36 8.85 -25.04
CA LYS A 317 -3.07 7.57 -24.97
C LYS A 317 -4.45 7.67 -24.35
N SER A 318 -5.45 7.10 -25.02
CA SER A 318 -6.83 6.99 -24.53
C SER A 318 -7.47 8.34 -24.18
N ASN A 319 -7.16 9.40 -24.93
CA ASN A 319 -7.77 10.72 -24.72
C ASN A 319 -9.02 10.91 -25.59
N THR A 320 -9.84 11.90 -25.26
CA THR A 320 -10.99 12.28 -26.07
C THR A 320 -10.97 13.77 -26.39
N ALA A 321 -11.15 14.11 -27.66
CA ALA A 321 -11.27 15.48 -28.14
C ALA A 321 -12.62 15.67 -28.84
N TYR A 322 -13.36 16.71 -28.43
CA TYR A 322 -14.68 17.02 -28.95
C TYR A 322 -14.80 18.48 -29.41
N HIS A 323 -15.14 18.70 -30.69
CA HIS A 323 -15.58 20.01 -31.21
C HIS A 323 -14.61 21.19 -30.92
N ASN A 324 -13.29 20.96 -31.02
CA ASN A 324 -12.30 22.02 -30.86
C ASN A 324 -12.12 22.81 -32.18
N GLY A 325 -11.96 24.13 -32.09
CA GLY A 325 -12.11 25.06 -33.23
C GLY A 325 -11.09 24.91 -34.37
N THR A 326 -9.83 24.64 -34.05
CA THR A 326 -8.74 24.45 -35.04
C THR A 326 -8.60 22.98 -35.39
N ALA A 327 -8.29 22.17 -34.38
CA ALA A 327 -8.18 20.72 -34.50
C ALA A 327 -8.35 20.04 -33.14
N ASN A 328 -8.85 18.82 -33.14
CA ASN A 328 -8.93 17.97 -31.96
C ASN A 328 -7.53 17.53 -31.50
N PHE A 329 -6.68 17.14 -32.44
CA PHE A 329 -5.25 16.87 -32.25
C PHE A 329 -4.43 17.68 -33.25
N ASN A 330 -3.43 18.43 -32.80
CA ASN A 330 -2.52 19.19 -33.66
C ASN A 330 -1.07 18.85 -33.29
N MET A 331 -0.36 18.20 -34.19
CA MET A 331 0.97 17.64 -33.93
C MET A 331 2.07 18.47 -34.59
N LEU A 332 1.92 19.80 -34.62
CA LEU A 332 2.95 20.69 -35.15
C LEU A 332 4.23 20.61 -34.29
N GLU A 333 5.31 20.18 -34.92
CA GLU A 333 6.65 20.03 -34.35
C GLU A 333 7.62 21.00 -35.03
N ARG A 334 8.89 20.98 -34.64
CA ARG A 334 10.02 21.64 -35.33
C ARG A 334 11.12 20.69 -35.72
N VAL A 335 11.90 21.05 -36.74
CA VAL A 335 13.02 20.23 -37.23
C VAL A 335 13.94 19.75 -36.09
N SER A 336 14.45 20.66 -35.25
CA SER A 336 15.38 20.30 -34.18
C SER A 336 15.44 21.37 -33.07
N PRO A 337 16.08 21.11 -31.91
CA PRO A 337 16.31 22.13 -30.89
C PRO A 337 17.16 23.32 -31.37
N THR A 338 17.84 23.18 -32.51
CA THR A 338 18.71 24.20 -33.12
C THR A 338 18.09 24.93 -34.30
N GLU A 339 16.89 24.55 -34.75
CA GLU A 339 16.24 25.08 -35.95
C GLU A 339 14.75 25.33 -35.67
N ASP A 340 14.31 26.59 -35.77
CA ASP A 340 12.95 27.01 -35.43
C ASP A 340 11.92 26.86 -36.57
N VAL A 341 12.27 26.08 -37.60
CA VAL A 341 11.40 25.74 -38.72
C VAL A 341 10.38 24.69 -38.28
N ASP A 342 9.10 25.04 -38.42
CA ASP A 342 7.98 24.14 -38.13
C ASP A 342 7.81 23.06 -39.21
N ILE A 343 7.41 21.87 -38.77
CA ILE A 343 7.13 20.70 -39.62
C ILE A 343 5.89 19.95 -39.11
N PRO A 344 5.18 19.20 -39.98
CA PRO A 344 4.25 18.17 -39.53
C PRO A 344 4.97 17.19 -38.60
N GLY A 345 4.33 16.84 -37.50
CA GLY A 345 4.91 15.93 -36.52
C GLY A 345 5.11 14.53 -37.07
N TYR A 346 6.14 13.89 -36.56
CA TYR A 346 6.50 12.51 -36.89
C TYR A 346 7.10 11.76 -35.68
N ARG A 347 7.20 12.42 -34.52
CA ARG A 347 7.84 11.89 -33.31
C ARG A 347 6.84 11.47 -32.24
N GLU A 348 5.66 12.11 -32.16
CA GLU A 348 4.55 11.81 -31.25
C GLU A 348 4.07 10.35 -31.28
N VAL A 349 3.45 9.91 -30.18
CA VAL A 349 2.85 8.58 -30.06
C VAL A 349 1.38 8.73 -29.66
N LEU A 350 0.45 8.39 -30.56
CA LEU A 350 -0.99 8.58 -30.39
C LEU A 350 -1.72 7.23 -30.49
N HIS A 351 -2.33 6.76 -29.39
CA HIS A 351 -3.09 5.50 -29.37
C HIS A 351 -4.42 5.57 -28.61
N HIS A 352 -5.42 4.80 -29.04
CA HIS A 352 -6.72 4.64 -28.35
C HIS A 352 -7.54 5.94 -28.20
N ASN A 353 -7.19 7.00 -28.94
CA ASN A 353 -7.84 8.30 -28.80
C ASN A 353 -9.15 8.40 -29.60
N ILE A 354 -10.11 9.17 -29.08
CA ILE A 354 -11.31 9.59 -29.81
C ILE A 354 -11.14 11.05 -30.24
N ALA A 355 -11.34 11.32 -31.52
CA ALA A 355 -11.65 12.66 -32.03
C ALA A 355 -13.06 12.65 -32.63
N TYR A 356 -13.93 13.58 -32.21
CA TYR A 356 -15.28 13.71 -32.73
C TYR A 356 -15.71 15.17 -32.85
N MET A 357 -16.34 15.54 -33.99
CA MET A 357 -16.66 16.91 -34.40
C MET A 357 -15.43 17.84 -34.50
N GLY A 358 -15.29 18.56 -35.63
CA GLY A 358 -14.07 19.32 -35.97
C GLY A 358 -12.98 18.46 -36.62
N THR A 359 -11.83 19.08 -36.94
CA THR A 359 -10.70 18.41 -37.61
C THR A 359 -10.10 17.32 -36.69
N PRO A 360 -10.08 16.03 -37.06
CA PRO A 360 -9.61 14.97 -36.17
C PRO A 360 -8.14 15.13 -35.78
N ILE A 361 -7.27 15.31 -36.78
CA ILE A 361 -5.84 15.54 -36.60
C ILE A 361 -5.32 16.54 -37.64
N MET A 362 -4.35 17.37 -37.26
CA MET A 362 -3.67 18.36 -38.10
C MET A 362 -2.15 18.28 -37.90
N ASN A 363 -1.38 18.65 -38.93
CA ASN A 363 0.09 18.64 -38.93
C ASN A 363 0.67 17.26 -38.58
N ASP A 364 0.15 16.22 -39.24
CA ASP A 364 0.52 14.82 -39.02
C ASP A 364 1.30 14.26 -40.23
N ASN A 365 2.47 13.67 -39.96
CA ASN A 365 3.28 12.87 -40.88
C ASN A 365 3.93 11.69 -40.11
N HIS A 366 3.23 11.15 -39.11
CA HIS A 366 3.72 10.01 -38.32
C HIS A 366 3.67 8.70 -39.11
N PRO A 367 4.61 7.78 -38.84
CA PRO A 367 4.50 6.43 -39.37
C PRO A 367 3.39 5.65 -38.63
N PRO A 368 2.69 4.69 -39.29
CA PRO A 368 1.47 4.09 -38.76
C PRO A 368 1.61 3.40 -37.39
N GLU A 369 2.79 2.88 -37.05
CA GLU A 369 3.05 2.25 -35.75
C GLU A 369 2.98 3.25 -34.58
N LYS A 370 3.18 4.54 -34.83
CA LYS A 370 3.08 5.61 -33.82
C LYS A 370 1.68 6.19 -33.68
N VAL A 371 0.83 6.07 -34.71
CA VAL A 371 -0.54 6.61 -34.73
C VAL A 371 -1.52 5.51 -35.10
N SER A 372 -1.77 4.60 -34.15
CA SER A 372 -2.60 3.40 -34.34
C SER A 372 -3.73 3.31 -33.33
N HIS A 373 -4.80 2.60 -33.69
CA HIS A 373 -5.97 2.38 -32.82
C HIS A 373 -6.65 3.69 -32.36
N ASN A 374 -6.64 4.75 -33.17
CA ASN A 374 -7.40 5.98 -32.91
C ASN A 374 -8.70 5.97 -33.71
N SER A 375 -9.71 6.76 -33.31
CA SER A 375 -10.98 6.80 -34.03
C SER A 375 -10.86 7.21 -35.50
N TRP A 376 -9.80 7.94 -35.88
CA TRP A 376 -9.50 8.32 -37.26
C TRP A 376 -8.58 7.34 -38.01
N THR A 377 -8.00 6.32 -37.36
CA THR A 377 -7.12 5.34 -38.03
C THR A 377 -7.72 3.94 -38.12
N ILE A 378 -8.59 3.54 -37.19
CA ILE A 378 -9.27 2.24 -37.24
C ILE A 378 -10.16 2.16 -38.49
N ASN A 379 -9.98 1.11 -39.30
CA ASN A 379 -10.70 0.86 -40.55
C ASN A 379 -10.66 2.02 -41.57
N GLY A 380 -9.63 2.86 -41.54
CA GLY A 380 -9.51 4.05 -42.39
C GLY A 380 -10.32 5.27 -41.90
N GLY A 381 -10.79 5.22 -40.64
CA GLY A 381 -11.61 6.24 -40.00
C GLY A 381 -12.98 5.68 -39.65
N LEU A 382 -13.31 5.64 -38.35
CA LEU A 382 -14.63 5.22 -37.88
C LEU A 382 -15.69 6.25 -38.26
N HIS A 383 -16.85 5.78 -38.75
CA HIS A 383 -18.02 6.62 -38.94
C HIS A 383 -18.72 6.85 -37.59
N ILE A 384 -18.33 7.91 -36.88
CA ILE A 384 -18.88 8.28 -35.58
C ILE A 384 -20.11 9.18 -35.73
N THR A 385 -21.14 8.93 -34.92
CA THR A 385 -22.38 9.71 -34.84
C THR A 385 -22.72 10.06 -33.40
N ASP A 386 -23.65 11.00 -33.17
CA ASP A 386 -24.10 11.36 -31.81
C ASP A 386 -24.63 10.14 -31.03
N LYS A 387 -25.17 9.14 -31.74
CA LYS A 387 -25.71 7.89 -31.19
C LYS A 387 -24.64 6.93 -30.66
N ASP A 388 -23.38 7.15 -31.00
CA ASP A 388 -22.27 6.37 -30.47
C ASP A 388 -21.91 6.80 -29.03
N PHE A 389 -22.51 7.87 -28.50
CA PHE A 389 -22.29 8.38 -27.15
C PHE A 389 -23.57 8.38 -26.29
N VAL A 390 -23.41 8.22 -24.97
CA VAL A 390 -24.51 8.28 -23.99
C VAL A 390 -25.03 9.72 -23.85
N SER A 391 -24.12 10.71 -23.89
CA SER A 391 -24.45 12.13 -23.84
C SER A 391 -23.40 12.96 -24.58
N LEU A 392 -23.84 14.10 -25.13
CA LEU A 392 -22.99 15.19 -25.63
C LEU A 392 -23.28 16.52 -24.91
N ASP A 393 -23.96 16.46 -23.76
CA ASP A 393 -24.17 17.62 -22.89
C ASP A 393 -22.90 18.00 -22.14
N ILE A 394 -22.23 19.05 -22.63
CA ILE A 394 -20.96 19.56 -22.07
C ILE A 394 -21.13 20.21 -20.69
N ALA A 395 -22.34 20.59 -20.27
CA ALA A 395 -22.59 21.20 -18.96
C ALA A 395 -22.24 20.24 -17.80
N GLN A 396 -22.21 18.93 -18.07
CA GLN A 396 -21.79 17.90 -17.12
C GLN A 396 -20.34 18.09 -16.63
N LEU A 397 -19.45 18.66 -17.45
CA LEU A 397 -18.02 18.80 -17.12
C LEU A 397 -17.75 19.79 -15.99
N SER A 398 -18.60 20.82 -15.86
CA SER A 398 -18.58 21.82 -14.79
C SER A 398 -19.48 21.48 -13.60
N ALA A 399 -20.01 20.26 -13.51
CA ALA A 399 -20.75 19.81 -12.33
C ALA A 399 -19.86 19.87 -11.06
N PRO A 400 -20.42 20.06 -9.85
CA PRO A 400 -19.64 20.02 -8.62
C PRO A 400 -18.86 18.71 -8.48
N ARG A 401 -17.65 18.79 -7.91
CA ARG A 401 -16.90 17.59 -7.50
C ARG A 401 -17.68 16.79 -6.46
N LYS A 402 -17.35 15.51 -6.35
CA LYS A 402 -17.86 14.67 -5.25
C LYS A 402 -17.28 15.17 -3.91
N ALA A 403 -17.87 14.75 -2.79
CA ALA A 403 -17.48 15.23 -1.46
C ALA A 403 -16.01 14.93 -1.10
N ASP A 404 -15.42 13.89 -1.70
CA ASP A 404 -13.99 13.53 -1.59
C ASP A 404 -13.07 14.31 -2.55
N GLY A 405 -13.61 15.28 -3.29
CA GLY A 405 -12.90 16.05 -4.31
C GLY A 405 -12.72 15.34 -5.66
N SER A 406 -13.09 14.07 -5.80
CA SER A 406 -12.99 13.38 -7.08
C SER A 406 -13.94 13.97 -8.13
N LEU A 407 -13.64 13.70 -9.40
CA LEU A 407 -14.41 14.21 -10.55
C LEU A 407 -15.88 13.76 -10.47
N PRO A 408 -16.83 14.60 -10.96
CA PRO A 408 -18.23 14.20 -11.07
C PRO A 408 -18.39 13.00 -12.01
N ASP A 409 -19.42 12.18 -11.75
CA ASP A 409 -19.79 11.12 -12.68
C ASP A 409 -20.45 11.72 -13.94
N VAL A 410 -19.76 11.63 -15.07
CA VAL A 410 -20.22 12.19 -16.35
C VAL A 410 -20.50 11.11 -17.40
N THR A 411 -21.45 11.42 -18.26
CA THR A 411 -21.82 10.63 -19.46
C THR A 411 -21.44 11.32 -20.76
N PHE A 412 -21.03 12.59 -20.69
CA PHE A 412 -20.49 13.35 -21.81
C PHE A 412 -19.37 12.57 -22.52
N MET A 413 -19.50 12.40 -23.84
CA MET A 413 -18.54 11.66 -24.68
C MET A 413 -18.23 10.22 -24.21
N ARG A 414 -19.07 9.62 -23.36
CA ARG A 414 -18.99 8.20 -22.98
C ARG A 414 -19.55 7.35 -24.12
N PRO A 415 -18.78 6.45 -24.75
CA PRO A 415 -19.30 5.57 -25.78
C PRO A 415 -20.44 4.67 -25.28
N VAL A 416 -21.49 4.48 -26.07
CA VAL A 416 -22.51 3.44 -25.79
C VAL A 416 -21.92 2.06 -26.04
N THR A 417 -22.32 1.05 -25.26
CA THR A 417 -21.76 -0.30 -25.30
C THR A 417 -21.87 -1.01 -26.65
N THR A 418 -22.81 -0.57 -27.51
CA THR A 418 -23.03 -1.10 -28.85
C THR A 418 -22.14 -0.44 -29.93
N SER A 419 -21.54 0.72 -29.66
CA SER A 419 -20.68 1.46 -30.59
C SER A 419 -19.38 0.71 -30.91
N GLN A 420 -18.69 1.09 -31.98
CA GLN A 420 -17.34 0.58 -32.23
C GLN A 420 -16.31 1.21 -31.27
N LEU A 421 -16.51 2.47 -30.89
CA LEU A 421 -15.65 3.19 -29.94
C LEU A 421 -15.50 2.46 -28.60
N TYR A 422 -16.61 1.89 -28.10
CA TYR A 422 -16.61 1.08 -26.88
C TYR A 422 -15.86 -0.25 -27.04
N LYS A 423 -16.12 -0.97 -28.15
CA LYS A 423 -15.52 -2.29 -28.41
C LYS A 423 -14.01 -2.25 -28.62
N GLU A 424 -13.50 -1.14 -29.15
CA GLU A 424 -12.08 -0.88 -29.37
C GLU A 424 -11.39 -0.24 -28.15
N GLY A 425 -12.11 -0.05 -27.03
CA GLY A 425 -11.56 0.48 -25.78
C GLY A 425 -11.04 1.92 -25.89
N LEU A 426 -11.76 2.80 -26.61
CA LEU A 426 -11.27 4.14 -26.93
C LEU A 426 -11.71 5.21 -25.92
N GLY A 427 -10.86 6.23 -25.79
CA GLY A 427 -11.20 7.52 -25.20
C GLY A 427 -11.02 7.66 -23.68
N TYR A 428 -11.33 8.85 -23.18
CA TYR A 428 -11.01 9.33 -21.83
C TYR A 428 -11.68 8.58 -20.67
N LEU A 429 -12.64 7.69 -20.98
CA LEU A 429 -13.32 6.81 -20.03
C LEU A 429 -13.05 5.33 -20.36
N ALA A 430 -12.05 5.00 -21.19
CA ALA A 430 -11.76 3.63 -21.61
C ALA A 430 -11.47 2.69 -20.43
N ASP A 431 -10.75 3.18 -19.43
CA ASP A 431 -10.48 2.52 -18.15
C ASP A 431 -11.77 2.24 -17.35
N GLN A 432 -12.76 3.12 -17.43
CA GLN A 432 -14.11 2.94 -16.86
C GLN A 432 -15.05 2.10 -17.74
N ASN A 433 -14.71 1.91 -19.03
CA ASN A 433 -15.51 1.20 -20.03
C ASN A 433 -15.15 -0.29 -20.15
N SER A 434 -14.32 -0.81 -19.25
CA SER A 434 -14.00 -2.23 -19.13
C SER A 434 -15.24 -3.05 -18.74
N SER A 435 -16.05 -3.44 -19.74
CA SER A 435 -17.17 -4.38 -19.58
C SER A 435 -16.67 -5.80 -19.26
N LYS A 436 -16.19 -6.00 -18.02
CA LYS A 436 -16.16 -7.23 -17.23
C LYS A 436 -15.32 -7.13 -15.93
N LEU A 437 -15.24 -5.95 -15.31
CA LEU A 437 -14.74 -5.87 -13.93
C LEU A 437 -15.86 -6.22 -12.95
N GLN A 438 -15.67 -7.29 -12.17
CA GLN A 438 -16.57 -7.66 -11.09
C GLN A 438 -16.42 -6.66 -9.93
N SER A 439 -17.54 -6.22 -9.37
CA SER A 439 -17.53 -5.42 -8.14
C SER A 439 -18.54 -5.96 -7.15
N TRP A 440 -18.17 -5.90 -5.88
CA TRP A 440 -19.00 -6.26 -4.75
C TRP A 440 -19.01 -5.11 -3.75
N LYS A 441 -20.16 -4.94 -3.11
CA LYS A 441 -20.36 -4.05 -1.97
C LYS A 441 -21.01 -4.86 -0.88
N PHE A 442 -20.40 -4.91 0.29
CA PHE A 442 -20.86 -5.64 1.45
C PHE A 442 -21.09 -4.68 2.61
N ASP A 443 -22.23 -4.88 3.24
CA ASP A 443 -22.75 -4.14 4.38
C ASP A 443 -22.91 -5.19 5.48
N PHE A 444 -22.16 -5.02 6.56
CA PHE A 444 -22.01 -6.03 7.60
C PHE A 444 -22.87 -5.66 8.80
N GLY A 445 -24.02 -6.31 8.96
CA GLY A 445 -24.95 -5.92 10.00
C GLY A 445 -26.27 -6.67 9.95
N PRO A 446 -27.26 -6.27 10.77
CA PRO A 446 -28.60 -6.85 10.75
C PRO A 446 -29.25 -6.77 9.37
N ALA A 447 -29.79 -7.88 8.86
CA ALA A 447 -30.41 -7.99 7.53
C ALA A 447 -31.57 -7.02 7.21
N LYS A 448 -32.02 -6.22 8.19
CA LYS A 448 -33.08 -5.22 8.09
C LYS A 448 -32.57 -3.79 7.82
N SER A 449 -31.24 -3.59 7.77
CA SER A 449 -30.59 -2.27 7.77
C SER A 449 -29.80 -1.95 6.49
N VAL A 450 -29.84 -2.84 5.48
CA VAL A 450 -28.89 -2.84 4.35
C VAL A 450 -29.04 -1.60 3.44
N GLU A 451 -27.92 -0.92 3.16
CA GLU A 451 -27.86 0.23 2.26
C GLU A 451 -28.21 -0.14 0.80
N GLY A 452 -28.88 0.78 0.09
CA GLY A 452 -29.23 0.64 -1.31
C GLY A 452 -28.02 0.36 -2.22
N GLY A 453 -27.96 -0.85 -2.78
CA GLY A 453 -26.88 -1.28 -3.68
C GLY A 453 -25.74 -2.03 -2.98
N TYR A 454 -25.85 -2.29 -1.68
CA TYR A 454 -24.98 -3.20 -0.93
C TYR A 454 -25.61 -4.59 -0.76
N THR A 455 -24.77 -5.58 -0.46
CA THR A 455 -25.16 -6.95 -0.11
C THR A 455 -25.01 -7.11 1.40
N GLY A 456 -26.13 -7.30 2.10
CA GLY A 456 -26.13 -7.51 3.56
C GLY A 456 -25.47 -8.82 3.98
N VAL A 457 -24.62 -8.75 5.00
CA VAL A 457 -23.86 -9.87 5.57
C VAL A 457 -24.10 -9.93 7.09
N THR A 458 -25.07 -10.73 7.49
CA THR A 458 -25.41 -11.01 8.91
C THR A 458 -24.29 -11.75 9.64
N ALA A 459 -24.21 -11.63 10.97
CA ALA A 459 -23.13 -12.24 11.75
C ALA A 459 -23.08 -13.79 11.67
N ASP A 460 -24.18 -14.44 11.29
CA ASP A 460 -24.30 -15.89 11.07
C ASP A 460 -23.94 -16.34 9.64
N ARG A 461 -23.51 -15.43 8.76
CA ARG A 461 -23.36 -15.65 7.31
C ARG A 461 -22.12 -16.48 6.96
N ALA A 462 -22.06 -17.74 7.36
CA ALA A 462 -20.98 -18.66 7.00
C ALA A 462 -20.76 -18.73 5.47
N TYR A 463 -19.51 -18.72 5.01
CA TYR A 463 -19.14 -18.82 3.60
C TYR A 463 -19.64 -20.13 2.98
N THR A 464 -20.10 -20.07 1.71
CA THR A 464 -20.27 -21.30 0.90
C THR A 464 -19.79 -21.08 -0.54
N PRO A 465 -19.22 -22.09 -1.22
CA PRO A 465 -18.73 -21.96 -2.61
C PRO A 465 -19.79 -21.59 -3.64
N GLU A 466 -21.06 -21.87 -3.37
CA GLU A 466 -22.23 -21.57 -4.21
C GLU A 466 -22.66 -20.11 -4.08
N ARG A 467 -22.61 -19.55 -2.86
CA ARG A 467 -22.88 -18.13 -2.63
C ARG A 467 -21.70 -17.27 -3.06
N GLY A 468 -20.49 -17.78 -2.89
CA GLY A 468 -19.25 -17.09 -3.19
C GLY A 468 -18.92 -15.93 -2.25
N TYR A 469 -19.58 -15.82 -1.10
CA TYR A 469 -19.15 -14.92 -0.02
C TYR A 469 -19.70 -15.37 1.35
N GLY A 470 -19.04 -14.91 2.41
CA GLY A 470 -19.44 -15.10 3.80
C GLY A 470 -18.24 -15.15 4.75
N PHE A 471 -18.51 -15.46 6.01
CA PHE A 471 -17.49 -15.61 7.05
C PHE A 471 -16.93 -17.04 7.09
N LEU A 472 -15.61 -17.15 7.22
CA LEU A 472 -14.86 -18.38 7.46
C LEU A 472 -14.84 -18.72 8.97
N GLY A 473 -14.74 -20.00 9.29
CA GLY A 473 -14.56 -20.51 10.66
C GLY A 473 -15.81 -20.48 11.55
N LEU A 474 -17.00 -20.34 10.96
CA LEU A 474 -18.26 -20.34 11.72
C LEU A 474 -18.82 -21.76 11.92
N GLY A 475 -19.30 -22.02 13.14
CA GLY A 475 -19.92 -23.30 13.51
C GLY A 475 -18.92 -24.43 13.80
N PRO A 476 -19.41 -25.63 14.14
CA PRO A 476 -18.58 -26.70 14.72
C PRO A 476 -17.53 -27.27 13.76
N ASN A 477 -17.71 -27.11 12.44
CA ASN A 477 -16.79 -27.62 11.43
C ASN A 477 -15.87 -26.53 10.86
N GLY A 478 -15.85 -25.31 11.42
CA GLY A 478 -15.01 -24.20 10.92
C GLY A 478 -13.51 -24.50 10.91
N TYR A 479 -13.05 -25.47 11.72
CA TYR A 479 -11.68 -25.98 11.74
C TYR A 479 -11.31 -26.89 10.55
N GLN A 480 -12.29 -27.31 9.74
CA GLN A 480 -12.09 -28.14 8.55
C GLN A 480 -11.90 -27.30 7.27
N GLU A 481 -12.03 -25.97 7.37
CA GLU A 481 -11.78 -25.05 6.26
C GLU A 481 -10.28 -24.94 5.96
N ASP A 482 -9.94 -24.67 4.69
CA ASP A 482 -8.55 -24.64 4.21
C ASP A 482 -7.80 -23.43 4.78
N ASP A 483 -6.89 -23.67 5.73
CA ASP A 483 -6.09 -22.65 6.43
C ASP A 483 -5.20 -21.80 5.49
N ARG A 484 -4.93 -22.30 4.29
CA ARG A 484 -4.24 -21.59 3.20
C ARG A 484 -5.10 -20.48 2.60
N SER A 485 -6.39 -20.38 2.93
CA SER A 485 -7.27 -19.32 2.44
C SER A 485 -6.83 -17.96 2.99
N ASP A 486 -6.86 -17.79 4.31
CA ASP A 486 -6.62 -16.50 4.99
C ASP A 486 -5.47 -16.49 6.01
N GLY A 487 -4.79 -17.63 6.19
CA GLY A 487 -3.64 -17.75 7.09
C GLY A 487 -3.99 -17.94 8.58
N PHE A 488 -5.24 -18.25 8.93
CA PHE A 488 -5.64 -18.56 10.31
C PHE A 488 -5.99 -20.05 10.50
N VAL A 489 -5.36 -20.68 11.49
CA VAL A 489 -5.54 -22.09 11.85
C VAL A 489 -6.50 -22.20 13.03
N MET A 490 -7.59 -22.92 12.82
CA MET A 490 -8.51 -23.37 13.85
C MET A 490 -8.24 -24.83 14.21
N GLN A 491 -8.45 -25.18 15.48
CA GLN A 491 -8.45 -26.55 15.97
C GLN A 491 -9.89 -27.00 16.28
N GLU A 492 -10.11 -28.32 16.31
CA GLU A 492 -11.42 -28.88 16.66
C GLU A 492 -11.88 -28.41 18.06
N GLY A 493 -13.17 -28.07 18.17
CA GLY A 493 -13.74 -27.47 19.37
C GLY A 493 -13.52 -25.95 19.51
N GLN A 494 -12.75 -25.30 18.64
CA GLN A 494 -12.71 -23.84 18.56
C GLN A 494 -13.92 -23.29 17.79
N GLU A 495 -14.47 -22.17 18.25
CA GLU A 495 -15.66 -21.56 17.68
C GLU A 495 -15.47 -20.04 17.56
N ILE A 496 -15.62 -19.49 16.35
CA ILE A 496 -15.65 -18.05 16.15
C ILE A 496 -17.09 -17.56 16.38
N LYS A 497 -17.26 -16.65 17.34
CA LYS A 497 -18.54 -16.03 17.67
C LYS A 497 -18.55 -14.57 17.23
N LEU A 498 -19.44 -14.29 16.30
CA LEU A 498 -19.70 -12.96 15.77
C LEU A 498 -21.03 -12.43 16.32
N ARG A 499 -21.14 -11.11 16.48
CA ARG A 499 -22.36 -10.40 16.85
C ARG A 499 -22.59 -9.23 15.91
N GLU A 500 -23.86 -8.92 15.69
CA GLU A 500 -24.28 -7.72 14.99
C GLU A 500 -24.21 -6.52 15.95
N VAL A 501 -23.86 -5.36 15.40
CA VAL A 501 -23.80 -4.06 16.08
C VAL A 501 -24.50 -3.07 15.15
N ALA A 502 -25.37 -2.20 15.66
CA ALA A 502 -26.06 -1.22 14.82
C ALA A 502 -26.40 0.03 15.62
N LYS A 503 -26.38 1.19 14.95
CA LYS A 503 -27.03 2.40 15.47
C LYS A 503 -28.56 2.18 15.59
N PRO A 504 -29.27 2.94 16.45
CA PRO A 504 -30.72 2.78 16.63
C PRO A 504 -31.54 2.96 15.34
N VAL A 505 -31.04 3.77 14.41
CA VAL A 505 -31.56 3.97 13.06
C VAL A 505 -30.35 4.06 12.12
N PRO A 506 -30.02 2.99 11.39
CA PRO A 506 -28.99 3.03 10.34
C PRO A 506 -29.50 3.77 9.10
N GLU A 507 -28.68 4.63 8.51
CA GLU A 507 -28.95 5.39 7.28
C GLU A 507 -27.92 5.06 6.16
N THR A 508 -26.75 4.53 6.52
CA THR A 508 -25.64 4.12 5.62
C THR A 508 -25.05 2.78 6.04
N ALA A 509 -24.33 2.11 5.13
CA ALA A 509 -23.61 0.85 5.40
C ALA A 509 -22.43 0.99 6.39
N ASP A 510 -22.15 2.21 6.88
CA ASP A 510 -21.16 2.49 7.93
C ASP A 510 -21.82 2.74 9.31
N ASP A 511 -23.15 2.53 9.44
CA ASP A 511 -23.92 2.71 10.68
C ASP A 511 -24.14 1.42 11.49
N ASP A 512 -23.90 0.26 10.87
CA ASP A 512 -23.87 -1.06 11.48
C ASP A 512 -22.61 -1.84 11.11
N ALA A 513 -22.32 -2.87 11.91
CA ALA A 513 -21.10 -3.65 11.83
C ALA A 513 -21.33 -5.09 12.32
N VAL A 514 -20.48 -6.01 11.84
CA VAL A 514 -20.25 -7.29 12.49
C VAL A 514 -18.99 -7.18 13.36
N ALA A 515 -19.08 -7.69 14.59
CA ALA A 515 -18.00 -7.63 15.58
C ALA A 515 -17.73 -9.02 16.17
N VAL A 516 -16.50 -9.25 16.64
CA VAL A 516 -16.15 -10.43 17.42
C VAL A 516 -16.63 -10.32 18.87
N THR A 517 -16.94 -11.45 19.51
CA THR A 517 -17.20 -11.49 20.96
C THR A 517 -15.93 -11.74 21.77
N ASP A 518 -14.88 -12.28 21.15
CA ASP A 518 -13.56 -12.53 21.74
C ASP A 518 -12.50 -11.79 20.90
N PRO A 519 -11.73 -10.84 21.47
CA PRO A 519 -10.66 -10.12 20.77
C PRO A 519 -9.59 -11.01 20.11
N GLY A 520 -9.39 -12.23 20.63
CA GLY A 520 -8.45 -13.21 20.10
C GLY A 520 -9.01 -14.03 18.93
N MET A 521 -10.31 -13.98 18.65
CA MET A 521 -10.90 -14.60 17.48
C MET A 521 -11.11 -13.54 16.39
N PRO A 522 -10.64 -13.75 15.14
CA PRO A 522 -10.85 -12.80 14.06
C PRO A 522 -12.26 -12.90 13.44
N ILE A 523 -12.80 -11.77 12.98
CA ILE A 523 -13.74 -11.73 11.86
C ILE A 523 -12.94 -12.19 10.64
N ARG A 524 -13.39 -13.21 9.92
CA ARG A 524 -12.72 -13.75 8.72
C ARG A 524 -13.69 -13.70 7.55
N PHE A 525 -13.66 -12.68 6.71
CA PHE A 525 -14.58 -12.56 5.57
C PHE A 525 -13.89 -12.95 4.27
N ALA A 526 -14.55 -13.77 3.45
CA ALA A 526 -14.02 -14.23 2.17
C ALA A 526 -15.02 -13.99 1.02
N VAL A 527 -14.48 -13.69 -0.16
CA VAL A 527 -15.21 -13.50 -1.41
C VAL A 527 -14.54 -14.31 -2.51
N LYS A 528 -15.36 -15.08 -3.23
CA LYS A 528 -14.94 -15.88 -4.38
C LYS A 528 -14.65 -14.97 -5.56
N VAL A 529 -13.43 -15.06 -6.07
CA VAL A 529 -12.85 -14.17 -7.07
C VAL A 529 -12.16 -14.98 -8.18
N THR A 530 -11.65 -14.29 -9.19
CA THR A 530 -10.92 -14.94 -10.29
C THR A 530 -9.43 -15.08 -9.93
N PRO A 531 -8.83 -16.28 -9.96
CA PRO A 531 -7.41 -16.46 -9.72
C PRO A 531 -6.53 -15.68 -10.68
N ASN A 532 -5.38 -15.20 -10.20
CA ASN A 532 -4.37 -14.44 -10.94
C ASN A 532 -4.88 -13.08 -11.46
N THR A 533 -5.71 -12.38 -10.68
CA THR A 533 -6.26 -11.07 -11.04
C THR A 533 -6.17 -10.05 -9.90
N TYR A 534 -6.32 -8.78 -10.28
CA TYR A 534 -6.14 -7.63 -9.40
C TYR A 534 -7.46 -7.10 -8.86
N TYR A 535 -7.43 -6.62 -7.63
CA TYR A 535 -8.57 -6.00 -6.95
C TYR A 535 -8.14 -4.75 -6.20
N LYS A 536 -8.98 -3.71 -6.20
CA LYS A 536 -8.98 -2.66 -5.17
C LYS A 536 -9.97 -3.03 -4.09
N VAL A 537 -9.58 -2.84 -2.84
CA VAL A 537 -10.38 -3.13 -1.65
C VAL A 537 -10.46 -1.86 -0.81
N LYS A 538 -11.67 -1.48 -0.42
CA LYS A 538 -11.95 -0.47 0.61
C LYS A 538 -12.72 -1.15 1.73
N VAL A 539 -12.31 -0.96 2.97
CA VAL A 539 -13.04 -1.43 4.16
C VAL A 539 -13.32 -0.25 5.08
N THR A 540 -14.48 -0.25 5.75
CA THR A 540 -14.73 0.61 6.91
C THR A 540 -14.68 -0.23 8.18
N LEU A 541 -13.82 0.17 9.11
CA LEU A 541 -13.61 -0.44 10.42
C LEU A 541 -14.16 0.48 11.51
N THR A 542 -14.74 -0.09 12.58
CA THR A 542 -15.34 0.71 13.66
C THR A 542 -15.27 0.00 15.02
N GLY A 543 -15.77 0.65 16.07
CA GLY A 543 -15.87 0.12 17.42
C GLY A 543 -17.21 -0.59 17.69
N ALA A 544 -17.15 -1.82 18.18
CA ALA A 544 -18.31 -2.65 18.51
C ALA A 544 -19.12 -2.17 19.75
N ASP A 545 -18.54 -1.24 20.49
CA ASP A 545 -19.11 -0.40 21.55
C ASP A 545 -18.59 1.02 21.26
N PRO A 546 -19.44 1.96 20.83
CA PRO A 546 -19.01 3.30 20.42
C PRO A 546 -18.60 4.19 21.62
N SER A 547 -18.71 3.73 22.86
CA SER A 547 -18.22 4.45 24.05
C SER A 547 -16.75 4.17 24.38
N LYS A 548 -16.08 3.27 23.62
CA LYS A 548 -14.71 2.84 23.85
C LYS A 548 -13.91 2.88 22.56
N ASP A 549 -12.62 3.15 22.68
CA ASP A 549 -11.68 2.97 21.58
C ASP A 549 -11.66 1.50 21.13
N ALA A 550 -11.35 1.25 19.86
CA ALA A 550 -11.07 -0.07 19.33
C ALA A 550 -9.59 -0.20 18.94
N LYS A 551 -8.97 -1.34 19.25
CA LYS A 551 -7.61 -1.68 18.81
C LYS A 551 -7.69 -2.71 17.70
N VAL A 552 -7.59 -2.26 16.47
CA VAL A 552 -7.86 -3.09 15.30
C VAL A 552 -6.57 -3.59 14.66
N ASN A 553 -6.49 -4.90 14.44
CA ASN A 553 -5.60 -5.50 13.45
C ASN A 553 -6.41 -5.75 12.18
N LEU A 554 -5.86 -5.42 11.01
CA LEU A 554 -6.45 -5.68 9.70
C LEU A 554 -5.47 -6.49 8.88
N PHE A 555 -5.98 -7.56 8.26
CA PHE A 555 -5.24 -8.44 7.37
C PHE A 555 -6.01 -8.70 6.08
N SER A 556 -5.29 -9.11 5.03
CA SER A 556 -5.86 -9.69 3.81
C SER A 556 -5.01 -10.86 3.33
N GLU A 557 -5.50 -11.62 2.35
CA GLU A 557 -4.80 -12.76 1.75
C GLU A 557 -4.26 -13.72 2.83
N LYS A 558 -3.04 -14.25 2.72
CA LYS A 558 -2.44 -15.12 3.75
C LYS A 558 -1.92 -14.31 4.92
N ARG A 559 -2.84 -13.64 5.61
CA ARG A 559 -2.61 -12.81 6.80
C ARG A 559 -1.55 -11.73 6.53
N HIS A 560 -1.59 -11.08 5.37
CA HIS A 560 -0.75 -9.92 5.04
C HIS A 560 -1.18 -8.73 5.90
N PHE A 561 -0.23 -8.04 6.53
CA PHE A 561 -0.55 -7.01 7.52
C PHE A 561 -0.96 -5.72 6.82
N HIS A 562 -2.04 -5.10 7.28
CA HIS A 562 -2.41 -3.72 6.91
C HIS A 562 -2.40 -2.79 8.12
N LEU A 563 -2.91 -3.28 9.26
CA LEU A 563 -2.95 -2.56 10.53
C LEU A 563 -2.62 -3.50 11.68
N THR A 564 -1.93 -3.00 12.72
CA THR A 564 -1.57 -3.74 13.93
C THR A 564 -1.86 -2.87 15.15
N GLU A 565 -2.83 -3.26 15.98
CA GLU A 565 -3.37 -2.44 17.09
C GLU A 565 -3.65 -0.98 16.75
N LYS A 566 -4.14 -0.71 15.53
CA LYS A 566 -4.55 0.64 15.14
C LYS A 566 -5.70 1.08 16.04
N VAL A 567 -5.47 2.16 16.80
CA VAL A 567 -6.50 2.74 17.64
C VAL A 567 -7.50 3.49 16.76
N ILE A 568 -8.75 3.07 16.78
CA ILE A 568 -9.90 3.84 16.29
C ILE A 568 -10.57 4.47 17.51
N PRO A 569 -10.57 5.82 17.64
CA PRO A 569 -11.18 6.49 18.78
C PRO A 569 -12.67 6.16 18.96
N ALA A 570 -13.14 6.14 20.21
CA ALA A 570 -14.54 5.94 20.56
C ALA A 570 -15.51 6.76 19.70
N GLY A 571 -16.49 6.10 19.09
CA GLY A 571 -17.54 6.73 18.28
C GLY A 571 -17.11 7.17 16.88
N THR A 572 -15.91 6.82 16.44
CA THR A 572 -15.38 7.09 15.09
C THR A 572 -15.19 5.80 14.28
N SER A 573 -14.95 5.94 12.98
CA SER A 573 -14.67 4.82 12.07
C SER A 573 -13.44 5.14 11.20
N LEU A 574 -12.77 4.10 10.71
CA LEU A 574 -11.60 4.18 9.83
C LEU A 574 -11.91 3.53 8.48
N SER A 575 -11.99 4.33 7.43
CA SER A 575 -11.97 3.83 6.06
C SER A 575 -10.53 3.57 5.61
N TYR A 576 -10.25 2.38 5.10
CA TYR A 576 -8.91 1.95 4.70
C TYR A 576 -8.94 1.28 3.31
N GLU A 577 -8.06 1.73 2.41
CA GLU A 577 -7.97 1.25 1.02
C GLU A 577 -6.64 0.56 0.74
N PHE A 578 -6.67 -0.52 -0.04
CA PHE A 578 -5.50 -1.29 -0.47
C PHE A 578 -5.74 -2.06 -1.78
N SER A 579 -4.67 -2.42 -2.48
CA SER A 579 -4.70 -3.31 -3.64
C SER A 579 -4.39 -4.75 -3.22
N VAL A 580 -5.05 -5.71 -3.85
CA VAL A 580 -4.81 -7.15 -3.74
C VAL A 580 -4.50 -7.72 -5.12
N ASN A 581 -3.58 -8.69 -5.17
CA ASN A 581 -3.29 -9.48 -6.36
C ASN A 581 -3.45 -10.96 -5.99
N VAL A 582 -4.64 -11.51 -6.21
CA VAL A 582 -4.97 -12.90 -5.83
C VAL A 582 -4.26 -13.82 -6.81
N GLN A 583 -3.30 -14.63 -6.36
CA GLN A 583 -2.38 -15.36 -7.24
C GLN A 583 -2.31 -16.85 -6.90
N ASN A 584 -2.15 -17.68 -7.92
CA ASN A 584 -1.80 -19.09 -7.71
C ASN A 584 -0.43 -19.20 -7.04
N VAL A 585 -0.36 -19.83 -5.87
CA VAL A 585 0.89 -20.00 -5.10
C VAL A 585 1.39 -21.44 -5.24
N TYR A 586 2.66 -21.60 -5.61
CA TYR A 586 3.32 -22.90 -5.62
C TYR A 586 3.93 -23.20 -4.24
N SER A 587 3.72 -24.42 -3.74
CA SER A 587 4.42 -24.99 -2.59
C SER A 587 5.23 -26.20 -3.04
N LYS A 588 6.45 -26.36 -2.50
CA LYS A 588 7.27 -27.56 -2.72
C LYS A 588 6.66 -28.84 -2.14
N VAL A 589 5.69 -28.73 -1.22
CA VAL A 589 5.03 -29.86 -0.55
C VAL A 589 3.74 -30.23 -1.26
N THR A 590 2.85 -29.26 -1.51
CA THR A 590 1.49 -29.52 -2.04
C THR A 590 1.31 -29.20 -3.52
N GLY A 591 2.34 -28.68 -4.20
CA GLY A 591 2.23 -28.19 -5.58
C GLY A 591 1.51 -26.85 -5.66
N THR A 592 0.85 -26.57 -6.79
CA THR A 592 0.14 -25.31 -7.01
C THR A 592 -1.20 -25.27 -6.27
N TYR A 593 -1.31 -24.38 -5.29
CA TYR A 593 -2.58 -23.92 -4.75
C TYR A 593 -3.19 -22.87 -5.69
N VAL A 594 -4.41 -23.14 -6.17
CA VAL A 594 -5.16 -22.23 -7.04
C VAL A 594 -6.00 -21.33 -6.15
N ASP A 595 -5.56 -20.08 -5.98
CA ASP A 595 -6.21 -19.17 -5.06
C ASP A 595 -7.46 -18.54 -5.69
N THR A 596 -8.62 -18.79 -5.09
CA THR A 596 -9.93 -18.38 -5.59
C THR A 596 -10.66 -17.45 -4.63
N MET A 597 -10.00 -17.00 -3.54
CA MET A 597 -10.64 -16.20 -2.50
C MET A 597 -9.81 -14.96 -2.16
N LEU A 598 -10.41 -13.79 -2.35
CA LEU A 598 -9.95 -12.57 -1.70
C LEU A 598 -10.54 -12.57 -0.30
N ASN A 599 -9.71 -12.32 0.70
CA ASN A 599 -10.16 -12.34 2.09
C ASN A 599 -9.71 -11.11 2.88
N ILE A 600 -10.47 -10.83 3.93
CA ILE A 600 -10.33 -9.69 4.83
C ILE A 600 -10.51 -10.23 6.24
N ALA A 601 -9.49 -10.12 7.08
CA ALA A 601 -9.57 -10.53 8.47
C ALA A 601 -9.35 -9.36 9.43
N VAL A 602 -10.18 -9.28 10.48
CA VAL A 602 -10.20 -8.18 11.45
C VAL A 602 -10.22 -8.77 12.86
N SER A 603 -9.30 -8.35 13.73
CA SER A 603 -9.23 -8.83 15.13
C SER A 603 -8.82 -7.75 16.11
N GLY A 604 -9.00 -8.00 17.40
CA GLY A 604 -8.56 -7.13 18.49
C GLY A 604 -9.69 -6.55 19.34
N GLU A 605 -9.30 -5.75 20.34
CA GLU A 605 -10.22 -5.22 21.34
C GLU A 605 -11.26 -4.29 20.71
N ASN A 606 -12.55 -4.58 20.95
CA ASN A 606 -13.67 -3.79 20.46
C ASN A 606 -13.77 -3.66 18.92
N ALA A 607 -13.03 -4.49 18.16
CA ALA A 607 -12.96 -4.37 16.70
C ALA A 607 -14.24 -4.84 15.99
N ALA A 608 -14.68 -4.07 14.99
CA ALA A 608 -15.80 -4.40 14.12
C ALA A 608 -15.52 -4.03 12.64
N LEU A 609 -16.09 -4.80 11.72
CA LEU A 609 -16.09 -4.56 10.27
C LEU A 609 -17.48 -4.08 9.86
N SER A 610 -17.56 -2.93 9.18
CA SER A 610 -18.81 -2.19 8.93
C SER A 610 -19.24 -2.30 7.47
N SER A 611 -18.35 -1.94 6.54
CA SER A 611 -18.58 -2.13 5.10
C SER A 611 -17.31 -2.59 4.38
N ALA A 612 -17.48 -3.21 3.21
CA ALA A 612 -16.40 -3.50 2.27
C ALA A 612 -16.83 -3.29 0.81
N LYS A 613 -16.01 -2.59 0.03
CA LYS A 613 -16.13 -2.47 -1.43
C LYS A 613 -14.93 -3.15 -2.07
N ILE A 614 -15.20 -4.08 -2.97
CA ILE A 614 -14.18 -4.81 -3.74
C ILE A 614 -14.45 -4.55 -5.22
N GLU A 615 -13.42 -4.16 -5.96
CA GLU A 615 -13.47 -3.88 -7.39
C GLU A 615 -12.33 -4.60 -8.07
N GLN A 616 -12.64 -5.56 -8.94
CA GLN A 616 -11.67 -6.11 -9.88
C GLN A 616 -11.10 -4.97 -10.73
N ILE A 617 -9.81 -5.03 -11.06
CA ILE A 617 -9.18 -4.14 -12.04
C ILE A 617 -8.40 -4.97 -13.07
N GLU A 618 -8.27 -4.47 -14.30
CA GLU A 618 -7.58 -5.21 -15.37
C GLU A 618 -6.07 -5.32 -15.10
N GLN A 619 -5.48 -4.29 -14.51
CA GLN A 619 -4.06 -4.22 -14.18
C GLN A 619 -3.84 -3.43 -12.89
N GLY A 620 -3.02 -3.98 -11.99
CA GLY A 620 -2.43 -3.28 -10.86
C GLY A 620 -0.91 -3.36 -10.90
N ARG A 621 -0.24 -2.64 -10.00
CA ARG A 621 1.20 -2.77 -9.75
C ARG A 621 1.44 -3.81 -8.66
N THR A 622 2.36 -4.73 -8.87
CA THR A 622 2.74 -5.74 -7.87
C THR A 622 4.16 -5.55 -7.36
N LEU A 623 4.30 -5.69 -6.03
CA LEU A 623 5.55 -6.05 -5.37
C LEU A 623 5.58 -7.58 -5.23
N TRP A 624 6.27 -8.25 -6.15
CA TRP A 624 6.41 -9.71 -6.16
C TRP A 624 7.50 -10.10 -5.18
N VAL A 625 7.19 -10.92 -4.18
CA VAL A 625 8.14 -11.26 -3.11
C VAL A 625 8.66 -12.69 -3.28
N LEU A 626 9.98 -12.83 -3.32
CA LEU A 626 10.70 -14.09 -3.30
C LEU A 626 11.65 -14.13 -2.12
N GLY A 627 11.68 -15.28 -1.44
CA GLY A 627 12.60 -15.51 -0.35
C GLY A 627 12.39 -16.84 0.36
N ASP A 628 12.90 -16.92 1.58
CA ASP A 628 12.88 -18.13 2.40
C ASP A 628 11.93 -18.02 3.61
N SER A 629 12.20 -18.83 4.64
CA SER A 629 11.55 -18.85 5.95
C SER A 629 11.44 -17.48 6.63
N THR A 630 12.42 -16.59 6.44
CA THR A 630 12.33 -15.24 7.03
C THR A 630 11.46 -14.28 6.24
N VAL A 631 10.91 -14.71 5.10
CA VAL A 631 10.20 -13.85 4.12
C VAL A 631 8.76 -14.31 3.86
N ASN A 632 8.47 -15.62 4.00
CA ASN A 632 7.23 -16.21 3.54
C ASN A 632 6.00 -15.96 4.42
N ASP A 633 4.83 -16.12 3.81
CA ASP A 633 3.55 -16.09 4.51
C ASP A 633 3.42 -17.30 5.45
N GLN A 634 2.98 -17.04 6.68
CA GLN A 634 2.88 -18.01 7.76
C GLN A 634 1.53 -17.96 8.46
N LEU A 635 1.10 -19.16 8.85
CA LEU A 635 -0.13 -19.44 9.55
C LEU A 635 -0.07 -18.95 11.01
N ALA A 636 -1.18 -18.38 11.49
CA ALA A 636 -1.37 -18.03 12.89
C ALA A 636 -2.36 -18.98 13.57
N SER A 637 -2.00 -19.45 14.77
CA SER A 637 -2.91 -20.23 15.61
C SER A 637 -3.93 -19.32 16.30
N LEU A 638 -5.16 -19.83 16.49
CA LEU A 638 -6.17 -19.17 17.32
C LEU A 638 -6.17 -19.70 18.77
N PRO A 639 -6.50 -18.86 19.78
CA PRO A 639 -6.71 -17.41 19.70
C PRO A 639 -5.46 -16.65 19.25
N TYR A 640 -5.65 -15.64 18.40
CA TYR A 640 -4.60 -14.88 17.76
C TYR A 640 -3.83 -14.03 18.78
N PHE A 641 -2.56 -14.38 19.02
CA PHE A 641 -1.63 -13.59 19.81
C PHE A 641 -0.32 -13.38 19.05
N ARG A 642 -0.08 -12.13 18.60
CA ARG A 642 0.93 -11.82 17.58
C ARG A 642 2.37 -12.23 17.92
N LEU A 643 2.72 -12.29 19.20
CA LEU A 643 4.09 -12.65 19.62
C LEU A 643 4.36 -14.17 19.57
N GLN A 644 3.32 -15.00 19.43
CA GLN A 644 3.48 -16.46 19.31
C GLN A 644 3.62 -16.93 17.87
N ASN A 645 3.03 -16.19 16.93
CA ASN A 645 2.91 -16.63 15.55
C ASN A 645 4.23 -16.40 14.85
N TYR A 646 4.65 -17.40 14.08
CA TYR A 646 5.74 -17.29 13.14
C TYR A 646 5.28 -16.38 11.98
N SER A 647 6.17 -15.53 11.47
CA SER A 647 5.92 -14.70 10.29
C SER A 647 7.18 -14.46 9.47
N GLY A 648 7.02 -14.13 8.18
CA GLY A 648 8.09 -13.61 7.32
C GLY A 648 7.92 -12.12 6.97
N VAL A 649 9.02 -11.45 6.60
CA VAL A 649 9.05 -10.01 6.25
C VAL A 649 8.08 -9.67 5.12
N GLY A 650 7.97 -10.54 4.10
CA GLY A 650 7.07 -10.34 2.97
C GLY A 650 5.61 -10.13 3.36
N GLN A 651 5.18 -10.83 4.41
CA GLN A 651 3.82 -10.77 4.96
C GLN A 651 3.50 -9.41 5.62
N ALA A 652 4.51 -8.66 6.05
CA ALA A 652 4.34 -7.34 6.66
C ALA A 652 4.52 -6.15 5.69
N LEU A 653 4.96 -6.38 4.45
CA LEU A 653 5.22 -5.30 3.47
C LEU A 653 3.97 -4.49 3.12
N SER A 654 2.79 -5.12 3.07
CA SER A 654 1.50 -4.50 2.71
C SER A 654 1.09 -3.32 3.60
N LYS A 655 1.54 -3.31 4.87
CA LYS A 655 1.27 -2.27 5.87
C LYS A 655 1.98 -0.95 5.53
N TYR A 656 3.10 -1.03 4.82
CA TYR A 656 3.92 0.12 4.45
C TYR A 656 3.78 0.46 2.97
N ALA A 657 3.51 -0.52 2.12
CA ALA A 657 3.24 -0.32 0.69
C ALA A 657 2.05 0.62 0.45
N GLY A 658 2.16 1.45 -0.60
CA GLY A 658 1.11 2.39 -0.96
C GLY A 658 -0.17 1.69 -1.46
N PRO A 659 -1.35 2.33 -1.34
CA PRO A 659 -2.65 1.69 -1.58
C PRO A 659 -2.89 1.20 -3.01
N HIS A 660 -2.03 1.54 -3.96
CA HIS A 660 -2.09 1.08 -5.36
C HIS A 660 -1.13 -0.09 -5.66
N ILE A 661 -0.28 -0.49 -4.71
CA ILE A 661 0.66 -1.60 -4.85
C ILE A 661 0.09 -2.83 -4.13
N ALA A 662 -0.15 -3.90 -4.87
CA ALA A 662 -0.43 -5.20 -4.28
C ALA A 662 0.88 -5.92 -3.91
N VAL A 663 0.92 -6.65 -2.80
CA VAL A 663 2.03 -7.55 -2.47
C VAL A 663 1.63 -8.98 -2.81
N SER A 664 2.48 -9.70 -3.55
CA SER A 664 2.25 -11.11 -3.89
C SER A 664 3.42 -11.94 -3.41
N ASN A 665 3.24 -12.68 -2.31
CA ASN A 665 4.32 -13.40 -1.66
C ASN A 665 4.42 -14.86 -2.12
N HIS A 666 5.56 -15.21 -2.71
CA HIS A 666 5.86 -16.53 -3.27
C HIS A 666 7.06 -17.21 -2.58
N ALA A 667 7.58 -16.61 -1.50
CA ALA A 667 8.55 -17.26 -0.63
C ALA A 667 7.98 -18.53 0.02
N GLU A 668 8.84 -19.45 0.45
CA GLU A 668 8.47 -20.62 1.26
C GLU A 668 9.63 -21.00 2.19
N SER A 669 9.31 -21.55 3.37
CA SER A 669 10.31 -21.92 4.36
C SER A 669 11.35 -22.90 3.81
N GLY A 670 12.64 -22.64 4.07
CA GLY A 670 13.74 -23.52 3.67
C GLY A 670 14.19 -23.42 2.20
N LEU A 671 13.70 -22.44 1.43
CA LEU A 671 14.17 -22.20 0.06
C LEU A 671 15.54 -21.47 0.02
N ASN A 672 16.24 -21.67 -1.09
CA ASN A 672 17.43 -20.94 -1.54
C ASN A 672 17.26 -20.60 -3.04
N THR A 673 18.18 -19.85 -3.64
CA THR A 673 18.01 -19.35 -5.03
C THR A 673 17.91 -20.43 -6.11
N TYR A 674 18.30 -21.68 -5.84
CA TYR A 674 18.12 -22.80 -6.77
C TYR A 674 16.78 -23.51 -6.57
N THR A 675 16.34 -23.67 -5.32
CA THR A 675 15.08 -24.35 -4.99
C THR A 675 13.85 -23.47 -5.20
N SER A 676 13.99 -22.15 -5.13
CA SER A 676 12.93 -21.18 -5.42
C SER A 676 12.62 -20.97 -6.91
N MET A 677 13.39 -21.57 -7.84
CA MET A 677 13.17 -21.38 -9.28
C MET A 677 11.75 -21.78 -9.71
N LYS A 678 11.21 -22.87 -9.14
CA LYS A 678 9.82 -23.30 -9.39
C LYS A 678 8.77 -22.32 -8.86
N HIS A 679 9.07 -21.59 -7.79
CA HIS A 679 8.18 -20.57 -7.23
C HIS A 679 8.12 -19.36 -8.15
N PHE A 680 9.26 -18.95 -8.71
CA PHE A 680 9.32 -17.88 -9.70
C PHE A 680 8.68 -18.30 -11.04
N ASP A 681 8.94 -19.51 -11.53
CA ASP A 681 8.29 -20.06 -12.74
C ASP A 681 6.75 -20.01 -12.67
N GLN A 682 6.15 -20.13 -11.48
CA GLN A 682 4.71 -20.06 -11.28
C GLN A 682 4.10 -18.70 -11.64
N PHE A 683 4.85 -17.58 -11.52
CA PHE A 683 4.33 -16.23 -11.72
C PHE A 683 5.12 -15.33 -12.67
N LYS A 684 6.37 -15.65 -13.01
CA LYS A 684 7.28 -14.75 -13.76
C LYS A 684 6.68 -14.21 -15.06
N GLU A 685 5.92 -15.01 -15.80
CA GLU A 685 5.29 -14.57 -17.06
C GLU A 685 4.22 -13.49 -16.88
N ARG A 686 3.71 -13.29 -15.66
CA ARG A 686 2.72 -12.24 -15.31
C ARG A 686 3.36 -10.93 -14.86
N ILE A 687 4.68 -10.88 -14.65
CA ILE A 687 5.43 -9.65 -14.34
C ILE A 687 5.31 -8.67 -15.51
N GLN A 688 4.89 -7.44 -15.24
CA GLN A 688 4.69 -6.37 -16.22
C GLN A 688 5.69 -5.21 -16.04
N PRO A 689 5.91 -4.37 -17.07
CA PRO A 689 6.60 -3.09 -16.90
C PRO A 689 5.97 -2.26 -15.78
N GLY A 690 6.78 -1.79 -14.84
CA GLY A 690 6.34 -1.04 -13.66
C GLY A 690 6.08 -1.86 -12.41
N ASP A 691 6.11 -3.20 -12.48
CA ASP A 691 6.20 -4.07 -11.31
C ASP A 691 7.59 -4.02 -10.67
N VAL A 692 7.67 -4.49 -9.42
CA VAL A 692 8.92 -4.62 -8.67
C VAL A 692 9.02 -6.02 -8.06
N VAL A 693 10.22 -6.60 -8.05
CA VAL A 693 10.51 -7.88 -7.37
C VAL A 693 11.37 -7.60 -6.14
N PHE A 694 10.90 -8.03 -4.96
CA PHE A 694 11.65 -8.13 -3.72
C PHE A 694 12.31 -9.51 -3.66
N PHE A 695 13.62 -9.57 -3.43
CA PHE A 695 14.40 -10.81 -3.48
C PHE A 695 15.36 -10.91 -2.28
N GLU A 696 15.01 -11.72 -1.30
CA GLU A 696 15.80 -11.94 -0.07
C GLU A 696 16.07 -13.43 0.15
N PHE A 697 17.33 -13.86 0.10
CA PHE A 697 17.74 -15.21 0.49
C PHE A 697 19.07 -15.18 1.22
N GLY A 698 19.31 -16.17 2.08
CA GLY A 698 20.64 -16.43 2.65
C GLY A 698 20.65 -17.57 3.65
N HIS A 699 19.59 -17.74 4.45
CA HIS A 699 19.54 -18.69 5.56
C HIS A 699 19.74 -20.15 5.15
N ASN A 700 19.41 -20.50 3.90
CA ASN A 700 19.45 -21.87 3.39
C ASN A 700 20.57 -22.16 2.38
N HIS A 701 21.47 -21.22 2.10
CA HIS A 701 22.71 -21.45 1.34
C HIS A 701 23.79 -22.12 2.20
N LYS A 702 23.43 -23.25 2.84
CA LYS A 702 24.22 -23.93 3.89
C LYS A 702 25.45 -24.68 3.37
N THR A 703 25.46 -25.04 2.09
CA THR A 703 26.51 -25.86 1.45
C THR A 703 27.35 -25.10 0.44
N ASP A 704 26.82 -24.01 -0.10
CA ASP A 704 27.32 -23.24 -1.23
C ASP A 704 27.58 -21.76 -0.88
N GLY A 705 27.01 -21.28 0.23
CA GLY A 705 27.33 -20.00 0.84
C GLY A 705 27.02 -18.78 -0.03
N PRO A 706 27.63 -17.62 0.28
CA PRO A 706 27.45 -16.39 -0.50
C PRO A 706 27.79 -16.54 -1.99
N THR A 707 28.78 -17.38 -2.34
CA THR A 707 29.13 -17.66 -3.74
C THR A 707 28.00 -18.38 -4.49
N GLY A 708 27.38 -19.39 -3.86
CA GLY A 708 26.22 -20.07 -4.42
C GLY A 708 25.00 -19.16 -4.55
N TYR A 709 24.76 -18.32 -3.54
CA TYR A 709 23.73 -17.28 -3.61
C TYR A 709 23.93 -16.36 -4.83
N TYR A 710 25.12 -15.74 -4.95
CA TYR A 710 25.48 -14.85 -6.06
C TYR A 710 25.27 -15.49 -7.43
N ASN A 711 25.73 -16.74 -7.60
CA ASN A 711 25.60 -17.48 -8.85
C ASN A 711 24.15 -17.77 -9.26
N GLY A 712 23.20 -17.78 -8.30
CA GLY A 712 21.78 -18.01 -8.56
C GLY A 712 20.98 -16.76 -8.95
N ILE A 713 21.49 -15.55 -8.70
CA ILE A 713 20.72 -14.29 -8.87
C ILE A 713 20.35 -14.03 -10.33
N SER A 714 21.26 -14.32 -11.28
CA SER A 714 21.08 -14.02 -12.71
C SER A 714 19.81 -14.62 -13.31
N TYR A 715 19.44 -15.84 -12.91
CA TYR A 715 18.22 -16.50 -13.37
C TYR A 715 16.95 -15.66 -13.15
N TYR A 716 16.90 -14.91 -12.03
CA TYR A 716 15.79 -14.04 -11.69
C TYR A 716 15.96 -12.67 -12.33
N TYR A 717 17.11 -12.02 -12.08
CA TYR A 717 17.35 -10.66 -12.55
C TYR A 717 17.27 -10.54 -14.07
N ASP A 718 17.93 -11.42 -14.82
CA ASP A 718 17.99 -11.30 -16.29
C ASP A 718 16.58 -11.50 -16.91
N PHE A 719 15.70 -12.29 -16.27
CA PHE A 719 14.30 -12.42 -16.67
C PHE A 719 13.48 -11.17 -16.32
N VAL A 720 13.58 -10.65 -15.09
CA VAL A 720 12.85 -9.45 -14.64
C VAL A 720 13.24 -8.23 -15.47
N HIS A 721 14.54 -8.07 -15.75
CA HIS A 721 15.09 -7.08 -16.68
C HIS A 721 14.46 -7.20 -18.08
N SER A 722 14.34 -8.42 -18.62
CA SER A 722 13.71 -8.65 -19.94
C SER A 722 12.23 -8.26 -20.01
N LYS A 723 11.53 -8.19 -18.87
CA LYS A 723 10.13 -7.73 -18.77
C LYS A 723 10.02 -6.21 -18.52
N GLY A 724 11.12 -5.49 -18.35
CA GLY A 724 11.12 -4.05 -18.02
C GLY A 724 10.63 -3.73 -16.60
N ALA A 725 10.55 -4.74 -15.73
CA ALA A 725 10.24 -4.59 -14.31
C ALA A 725 11.50 -4.28 -13.49
N LYS A 726 11.33 -3.91 -12.21
CA LYS A 726 12.46 -3.57 -11.33
C LYS A 726 12.81 -4.71 -10.38
N PHE A 727 14.08 -4.83 -9.99
CA PHE A 727 14.56 -5.92 -9.14
C PHE A 727 15.34 -5.38 -7.93
N ILE A 728 14.87 -5.67 -6.72
CA ILE A 728 15.50 -5.25 -5.47
C ILE A 728 16.04 -6.48 -4.75
N ILE A 729 17.37 -6.53 -4.63
CA ILE A 729 18.03 -7.48 -3.75
C ILE A 729 17.98 -6.93 -2.33
N VAL A 730 17.53 -7.77 -1.40
CA VAL A 730 17.45 -7.42 0.02
C VAL A 730 18.43 -8.29 0.80
N GLY A 731 19.26 -7.63 1.61
CA GLY A 731 20.20 -8.29 2.52
C GLY A 731 19.44 -8.94 3.68
N PRO A 732 19.65 -10.23 3.99
CA PRO A 732 18.78 -10.98 4.90
C PRO A 732 18.91 -10.54 6.36
N ILE A 733 17.80 -10.57 7.10
CA ILE A 733 17.83 -10.41 8.56
C ILE A 733 18.72 -11.45 9.23
N ASP A 734 19.37 -11.09 10.35
CA ASP A 734 20.18 -12.04 11.10
C ASP A 734 19.41 -12.79 12.19
N ARG A 735 20.04 -13.87 12.65
CA ARG A 735 19.65 -14.67 13.81
C ARG A 735 19.92 -13.88 15.09
N HIS A 736 19.26 -14.28 16.18
CA HIS A 736 19.43 -13.69 17.51
C HIS A 736 19.96 -14.72 18.53
N ARG A 737 20.94 -15.54 18.14
CA ARG A 737 21.51 -16.54 19.06
C ARG A 737 22.33 -15.86 20.13
N ALA A 738 22.20 -16.29 21.39
CA ALA A 738 22.91 -15.68 22.53
C ALA A 738 24.45 -15.60 22.37
N TYR A 739 25.08 -16.47 21.57
CA TYR A 739 26.52 -16.40 21.28
C TYR A 739 26.91 -15.23 20.35
N GLN A 740 25.95 -14.59 19.69
CA GLN A 740 26.17 -13.44 18.81
C GLN A 740 26.26 -12.12 19.61
N TYR A 741 25.70 -12.07 20.83
CA TYR A 741 25.61 -10.85 21.63
C TYR A 741 26.79 -10.70 22.59
N ASP A 742 27.49 -9.57 22.51
CA ASP A 742 28.44 -9.11 23.52
C ASP A 742 27.76 -8.07 24.42
N ALA A 743 27.44 -8.47 25.66
CA ALA A 743 26.81 -7.61 26.64
C ALA A 743 27.71 -6.48 27.19
N ALA A 744 29.04 -6.60 27.07
CA ALA A 744 29.97 -5.57 27.51
C ALA A 744 30.12 -4.44 26.46
N ALA A 745 29.99 -4.79 25.18
CA ALA A 745 29.99 -3.84 24.07
C ALA A 745 28.57 -3.37 23.66
N ASN A 746 27.52 -4.07 24.09
CA ASN A 746 26.15 -3.99 23.57
C ASN A 746 26.08 -4.15 22.05
N THR A 747 26.78 -5.14 21.49
CA THR A 747 26.85 -5.38 20.04
C THR A 747 26.47 -6.80 19.66
N TRP A 748 25.82 -6.97 18.51
CA TRP A 748 25.53 -8.26 17.92
C TRP A 748 26.45 -8.56 16.73
N THR A 749 27.01 -9.77 16.70
CA THR A 749 27.84 -10.28 15.60
C THR A 749 26.96 -10.93 14.54
N SER A 750 27.12 -10.51 13.28
CA SER A 750 26.41 -11.09 12.15
C SER A 750 26.79 -12.56 11.90
N THR A 751 25.83 -13.34 11.39
CA THR A 751 26.08 -14.68 10.83
C THR A 751 25.75 -14.75 9.33
N LEU A 752 25.30 -13.64 8.72
CA LEU A 752 24.83 -13.58 7.33
C LEU A 752 25.30 -12.33 6.54
N ASP A 753 26.17 -11.50 7.11
CA ASP A 753 26.78 -10.32 6.46
C ASP A 753 27.36 -10.62 5.08
N GLY A 754 27.96 -11.79 4.89
CA GLY A 754 28.47 -12.27 3.61
C GLY A 754 27.42 -12.30 2.49
N PHE A 755 26.14 -12.53 2.81
CA PHE A 755 25.04 -12.49 1.84
C PHE A 755 24.63 -11.05 1.48
N SER A 756 24.56 -10.15 2.47
CA SER A 756 24.38 -8.71 2.21
C SER A 756 25.54 -8.13 1.39
N ALA A 757 26.78 -8.50 1.72
CA ALA A 757 27.97 -8.05 1.02
C ALA A 757 27.99 -8.50 -0.45
N ILE A 758 27.74 -9.79 -0.72
CA ILE A 758 27.77 -10.32 -2.09
C ILE A 758 26.55 -9.87 -2.92
N GLY A 759 25.39 -9.68 -2.28
CA GLY A 759 24.20 -9.09 -2.92
C GLY A 759 24.45 -7.64 -3.34
N LYS A 760 25.04 -6.83 -2.45
CA LYS A 760 25.47 -5.47 -2.75
C LYS A 760 26.51 -5.41 -3.86
N GLN A 761 27.47 -6.34 -3.87
CA GLN A 761 28.47 -6.46 -4.95
C GLN A 761 27.80 -6.72 -6.30
N TYR A 762 26.85 -7.66 -6.39
CA TYR A 762 26.11 -7.95 -7.62
C TYR A 762 25.42 -6.70 -8.19
N ILE A 763 24.79 -5.89 -7.33
CA ILE A 763 24.20 -4.60 -7.72
C ILE A 763 25.25 -3.64 -8.26
N GLN A 764 26.38 -3.49 -7.58
CA GLN A 764 27.46 -2.59 -8.00
C GLN A 764 28.02 -2.98 -9.37
N GLU A 765 28.18 -4.27 -9.64
CA GLU A 765 28.66 -4.80 -10.92
C GLU A 765 27.64 -4.58 -12.05
N LYS A 766 26.36 -4.85 -11.82
CA LYS A 766 25.30 -4.60 -12.81
C LYS A 766 25.13 -3.10 -13.12
N VAL A 767 25.16 -2.24 -12.10
CA VAL A 767 25.07 -0.77 -12.28
C VAL A 767 26.32 -0.22 -12.98
N ALA A 768 27.52 -0.72 -12.66
CA ALA A 768 28.75 -0.38 -13.41
C ALA A 768 28.69 -0.85 -14.88
N GLY A 769 27.96 -1.93 -15.16
CA GLY A 769 27.60 -2.39 -16.51
C GLY A 769 26.47 -1.60 -17.19
N GLY A 770 25.90 -0.57 -16.54
CA GLY A 770 24.86 0.30 -17.09
C GLY A 770 23.41 -0.03 -16.70
N ALA A 771 23.17 -0.98 -15.79
CA ALA A 771 21.81 -1.29 -15.31
C ALA A 771 21.19 -0.12 -14.53
N ALA A 772 19.89 0.14 -14.77
CA ALA A 772 19.12 1.24 -14.15
C ALA A 772 17.75 0.78 -13.62
N ASP A 773 17.63 -0.52 -13.37
CA ASP A 773 16.42 -1.22 -12.98
C ASP A 773 16.64 -2.16 -11.77
N ILE A 774 17.83 -2.09 -11.17
CA ILE A 774 18.26 -2.94 -10.06
C ILE A 774 18.70 -2.10 -8.83
N ALA A 775 18.43 -2.56 -7.61
CA ALA A 775 18.83 -1.88 -6.37
C ALA A 775 19.15 -2.86 -5.22
N PHE A 776 19.87 -2.37 -4.20
CA PHE A 776 20.12 -3.09 -2.94
C PHE A 776 19.48 -2.35 -1.75
N VAL A 777 18.87 -3.10 -0.83
CA VAL A 777 18.49 -2.61 0.52
C VAL A 777 18.99 -3.61 1.56
N ASP A 778 19.68 -3.17 2.61
CA ASP A 778 20.18 -4.08 3.65
C ASP A 778 19.22 -4.17 4.83
N LEU A 779 18.88 -5.38 5.28
CA LEU A 779 18.26 -5.61 6.60
C LEU A 779 19.25 -6.23 7.61
N ASN A 780 20.42 -6.72 7.18
CA ASN A 780 21.35 -7.41 8.09
C ASN A 780 21.93 -6.44 9.14
N ALA A 781 22.64 -5.38 8.71
CA ALA A 781 23.21 -4.44 9.67
C ALA A 781 22.14 -3.65 10.47
N PRO A 782 21.01 -3.19 9.86
CA PRO A 782 19.94 -2.53 10.62
C PRO A 782 19.25 -3.42 11.66
N SER A 783 19.00 -4.70 11.36
CA SER A 783 18.39 -5.62 12.34
C SER A 783 19.29 -5.83 13.56
N LEU A 784 20.60 -6.04 13.35
CA LEU A 784 21.58 -6.17 14.44
C LEU A 784 21.70 -4.90 15.30
N ALA A 785 21.67 -3.72 14.67
CA ALA A 785 21.67 -2.45 15.39
C ALA A 785 20.40 -2.25 16.23
N TRP A 786 19.24 -2.68 15.71
CA TRP A 786 17.98 -2.67 16.47
C TRP A 786 17.97 -3.69 17.61
N TYR A 787 18.57 -4.88 17.43
CA TYR A 787 18.76 -5.84 18.53
C TYR A 787 19.60 -5.24 19.66
N SER A 788 20.65 -4.46 19.35
CA SER A 788 21.40 -3.71 20.36
C SER A 788 20.55 -2.66 21.09
N GLN A 789 19.63 -1.97 20.40
CA GLN A 789 18.71 -1.03 21.03
C GLN A 789 17.72 -1.75 21.97
N LEU A 790 17.12 -2.86 21.53
CA LEU A 790 16.25 -3.68 22.38
C LEU A 790 16.99 -4.18 23.63
N CYS A 791 18.26 -4.56 23.49
CA CYS A 791 19.10 -4.91 24.63
C CYS A 791 19.28 -3.72 25.58
N GLU A 792 19.63 -2.53 25.10
CA GLU A 792 19.75 -1.32 25.93
C GLU A 792 18.45 -1.00 26.69
N ASP A 793 17.31 -1.02 25.99
CA ASP A 793 16.00 -0.67 26.53
C ASP A 793 15.49 -1.67 27.59
N LEU A 794 15.87 -2.95 27.49
CA LEU A 794 15.32 -4.06 28.29
C LEU A 794 16.35 -4.74 29.22
N GLY A 795 17.53 -4.14 29.43
CA GLY A 795 18.45 -4.54 30.51
C GLY A 795 19.72 -5.30 30.10
N PHE A 796 20.28 -4.98 28.93
CA PHE A 796 21.55 -5.45 28.38
C PHE A 796 21.70 -6.99 28.37
N THR A 797 20.65 -7.67 27.91
CA THR A 797 20.59 -9.14 27.79
C THR A 797 20.18 -9.58 26.40
N ALA A 798 20.74 -10.68 25.91
CA ALA A 798 20.33 -11.28 24.63
C ALA A 798 18.84 -11.67 24.64
N ALA A 799 18.26 -11.97 25.81
CA ALA A 799 16.84 -12.31 25.93
C ALA A 799 15.88 -11.13 25.61
N SER A 800 16.40 -9.92 25.41
CA SER A 800 15.59 -8.77 24.98
C SER A 800 15.01 -8.92 23.57
N THR A 801 15.69 -9.65 22.69
CA THR A 801 15.19 -9.93 21.33
C THR A 801 14.10 -10.99 21.31
N ASP A 802 14.03 -11.88 22.31
CA ASP A 802 13.09 -13.01 22.36
C ASP A 802 11.63 -12.60 22.14
N TYR A 803 11.23 -11.40 22.59
CA TYR A 803 9.88 -10.86 22.38
C TYR A 803 9.48 -10.65 20.92
N TYR A 804 10.44 -10.54 20.01
CA TYR A 804 10.22 -10.30 18.57
C TYR A 804 10.47 -11.55 17.72
N PHE A 805 10.73 -12.69 18.38
CA PHE A 805 10.90 -13.99 17.75
C PHE A 805 9.85 -14.99 18.18
N ARG A 806 9.65 -16.03 17.37
CA ARG A 806 8.59 -17.01 17.57
C ARG A 806 8.82 -17.78 18.87
N ALA A 807 7.88 -17.68 19.81
CA ALA A 807 7.88 -18.42 21.07
C ALA A 807 6.46 -18.80 21.48
N VAL A 808 6.26 -19.93 22.17
CA VAL A 808 4.95 -20.33 22.71
C VAL A 808 5.08 -20.55 24.20
N GLN A 809 4.03 -20.31 24.98
CA GLN A 809 4.10 -20.48 26.44
C GLN A 809 4.48 -21.93 26.79
N GLY A 810 5.52 -22.09 27.64
CA GLY A 810 6.10 -23.39 27.98
C GLY A 810 7.04 -24.00 26.92
N GLY A 811 7.22 -23.36 25.76
CA GLY A 811 8.14 -23.77 24.70
C GLY A 811 9.44 -22.95 24.65
N SER A 812 10.33 -23.33 23.72
CA SER A 812 11.57 -22.60 23.44
C SER A 812 11.37 -21.47 22.43
N VAL A 813 12.14 -20.38 22.57
CA VAL A 813 12.23 -19.30 21.58
C VAL A 813 12.98 -19.78 20.33
N ASP A 814 12.48 -19.46 19.15
CA ASP A 814 13.16 -19.72 17.89
C ASP A 814 14.26 -18.68 17.63
N GLY A 815 15.52 -19.10 17.70
CA GLY A 815 16.68 -18.23 17.47
C GLY A 815 16.93 -17.83 16.00
N THR A 816 16.00 -18.11 15.08
CA THR A 816 16.10 -17.78 13.64
C THR A 816 14.84 -17.10 13.11
N HIS A 817 13.66 -17.57 13.53
CA HIS A 817 12.39 -17.18 12.91
C HIS A 817 11.64 -16.09 13.70
N PRO A 818 11.44 -14.89 13.13
CA PRO A 818 10.73 -13.81 13.82
C PRO A 818 9.27 -14.14 14.08
N ASN A 819 8.65 -13.39 14.99
CA ASN A 819 7.20 -13.34 15.12
C ASN A 819 6.60 -12.14 14.36
N ASP A 820 5.28 -11.98 14.43
CA ASP A 820 4.55 -10.88 13.78
C ASP A 820 5.14 -9.49 14.13
N ALA A 821 5.52 -9.28 15.39
CA ALA A 821 6.12 -8.00 15.81
C ALA A 821 7.52 -7.81 15.21
N GLY A 822 8.35 -8.87 15.17
CA GLY A 822 9.68 -8.81 14.56
C GLY A 822 9.64 -8.45 13.08
N VAL A 823 8.81 -9.14 12.30
CA VAL A 823 8.71 -8.87 10.85
C VAL A 823 8.12 -7.51 10.52
N ASP A 824 7.27 -6.96 11.39
CA ASP A 824 6.71 -5.62 11.25
C ASP A 824 7.80 -4.54 11.35
N HIS A 825 8.75 -4.70 12.29
CA HIS A 825 9.96 -3.87 12.35
C HIS A 825 10.88 -4.07 11.14
N PHE A 826 11.11 -5.30 10.69
CA PHE A 826 11.98 -5.55 9.52
C PHE A 826 11.39 -5.03 8.20
N ALA A 827 10.07 -5.15 8.01
CA ALA A 827 9.38 -4.53 6.89
C ALA A 827 9.50 -3.00 6.95
N ARG A 828 9.35 -2.39 8.14
CA ARG A 828 9.60 -0.95 8.33
C ARG A 828 11.03 -0.56 7.94
N MET A 829 12.03 -1.33 8.38
CA MET A 829 13.45 -1.10 8.06
C MET A 829 13.72 -1.16 6.55
N PHE A 830 13.04 -2.03 5.81
CA PHE A 830 13.16 -2.07 4.33
C PHE A 830 12.73 -0.75 3.70
N PHE A 831 11.55 -0.22 4.09
CA PHE A 831 11.05 1.06 3.56
C PHE A 831 11.90 2.26 4.01
N ASP A 832 12.41 2.26 5.25
CA ASP A 832 13.31 3.33 5.73
C ASP A 832 14.69 3.27 5.07
N GLY A 833 15.25 2.07 4.84
CA GLY A 833 16.49 1.88 4.09
C GLY A 833 16.35 2.34 2.63
N ALA A 834 15.25 1.96 1.97
CA ALA A 834 14.92 2.43 0.63
C ALA A 834 14.81 3.97 0.58
N LYS A 835 14.11 4.57 1.55
CA LYS A 835 13.95 6.04 1.68
C LYS A 835 15.27 6.75 1.96
N ALA A 836 16.16 6.17 2.75
CA ALA A 836 17.48 6.71 3.02
C ALA A 836 18.34 6.76 1.74
N ILE A 837 18.32 5.71 0.91
CA ILE A 837 19.04 5.67 -0.37
C ILE A 837 18.49 6.74 -1.32
N VAL A 838 17.17 6.86 -1.46
CA VAL A 838 16.54 7.88 -2.31
C VAL A 838 16.83 9.31 -1.85
N ASN A 839 16.92 9.54 -0.55
CA ASN A 839 17.26 10.86 0.00
C ASN A 839 18.75 11.20 -0.10
N ALA A 840 19.65 10.21 -0.18
CA ALA A 840 21.08 10.43 -0.30
C ALA A 840 21.49 10.92 -1.70
N ASP A 841 20.93 10.33 -2.76
CA ASP A 841 21.09 10.78 -4.15
C ASP A 841 19.89 10.32 -4.98
N ARG A 842 19.01 11.27 -5.34
CA ARG A 842 17.80 10.98 -6.14
C ARG A 842 18.10 10.60 -7.59
N GLU A 843 19.25 11.00 -8.13
CA GLU A 843 19.61 10.74 -9.52
C GLU A 843 20.30 9.39 -9.71
N ALA A 844 20.80 8.79 -8.63
CA ALA A 844 21.40 7.46 -8.63
C ALA A 844 20.46 6.40 -9.22
N PRO A 845 20.96 5.46 -10.05
CA PRO A 845 20.13 4.41 -10.67
C PRO A 845 19.29 3.61 -9.66
N GLN A 846 19.87 3.29 -8.50
CA GLN A 846 19.17 2.57 -7.42
C GLN A 846 18.06 3.40 -6.77
N ALA A 847 18.24 4.72 -6.64
CA ALA A 847 17.21 5.59 -6.09
C ALA A 847 15.98 5.67 -7.01
N LYS A 848 16.18 5.68 -8.34
CA LYS A 848 15.10 5.63 -9.33
C LYS A 848 14.29 4.34 -9.27
N VAL A 849 14.92 3.21 -8.91
CA VAL A 849 14.23 1.94 -8.63
C VAL A 849 13.42 2.03 -7.34
N LEU A 850 14.05 2.46 -6.25
CA LEU A 850 13.44 2.47 -4.91
C LEU A 850 12.31 3.49 -4.80
N ALA A 851 12.40 4.61 -5.52
CA ALA A 851 11.34 5.61 -5.62
C ALA A 851 10.00 5.04 -6.11
N GLU A 852 9.99 3.99 -6.95
CA GLU A 852 8.76 3.36 -7.43
C GLU A 852 8.03 2.54 -6.37
N VAL A 853 8.76 1.92 -5.42
CA VAL A 853 8.18 1.23 -4.24
C VAL A 853 7.76 2.24 -3.17
N LEU A 854 8.44 3.39 -3.10
CA LEU A 854 8.12 4.45 -2.15
C LEU A 854 6.89 5.30 -2.54
N LYS A 855 6.29 5.08 -3.73
CA LYS A 855 5.09 5.81 -4.16
C LYS A 855 3.92 5.49 -3.23
N GLY A 856 3.41 6.53 -2.58
CA GLY A 856 2.26 6.41 -1.66
C GLY A 856 2.53 5.61 -0.38
N THR A 857 3.80 5.36 0.00
CA THR A 857 4.16 4.65 1.25
C THR A 857 3.38 5.20 2.44
N ARG A 858 2.84 4.30 3.25
CA ARG A 858 2.02 4.67 4.41
C ARG A 858 2.89 5.12 5.58
N ALA A 859 2.36 6.07 6.36
CA ALA A 859 3.00 6.57 7.57
C ALA A 859 2.70 5.70 8.81
N GLU A 860 2.52 4.39 8.63
CA GLU A 860 2.32 3.46 9.74
C GLU A 860 3.61 3.22 10.52
N THR A 861 3.47 2.81 11.79
CA THR A 861 4.57 2.46 12.69
C THR A 861 4.54 0.98 13.05
N PRO A 862 5.69 0.32 13.25
CA PRO A 862 5.72 -1.07 13.68
C PRO A 862 5.17 -1.23 15.10
N TYR A 863 4.67 -2.42 15.42
CA TYR A 863 4.19 -2.76 16.75
C TYR A 863 5.34 -2.79 17.76
N THR A 864 5.19 -2.10 18.88
CA THR A 864 6.12 -2.14 20.01
C THR A 864 5.53 -3.00 21.11
N VAL A 865 6.30 -3.99 21.59
CA VAL A 865 5.88 -4.84 22.72
C VAL A 865 5.74 -3.96 23.98
N PRO A 866 4.54 -3.86 24.59
CA PRO A 866 4.30 -2.93 25.68
C PRO A 866 4.96 -3.39 26.99
N ALA A 867 5.26 -2.42 27.86
CA ALA A 867 5.83 -2.67 29.17
C ALA A 867 4.99 -3.62 30.05
N SER A 868 3.67 -3.67 29.84
CA SER A 868 2.76 -4.63 30.50
C SER A 868 3.04 -6.10 30.17
N ILE A 869 3.69 -6.38 29.02
CA ILE A 869 4.17 -7.71 28.66
C ILE A 869 5.60 -7.91 29.16
N THR A 870 6.51 -6.95 28.93
CA THR A 870 7.93 -7.14 29.27
C THR A 870 8.19 -7.16 30.78
N SER A 871 7.34 -6.51 31.60
CA SER A 871 7.44 -6.54 33.07
C SER A 871 7.11 -7.89 33.70
N LEU A 872 6.56 -8.85 32.95
CA LEU A 872 6.19 -10.19 33.44
C LEU A 872 7.35 -11.20 33.40
N GLY A 873 8.57 -10.76 33.05
CA GLY A 873 9.76 -11.59 32.94
C GLY A 873 10.04 -12.07 31.52
N PRO A 874 11.14 -12.82 31.28
CA PRO A 874 11.61 -13.18 29.93
C PRO A 874 10.56 -13.89 29.07
N ALA A 875 10.55 -13.63 27.77
CA ALA A 875 9.67 -14.32 26.84
C ALA A 875 10.05 -15.81 26.68
N PRO A 876 9.07 -16.72 26.49
CA PRO A 876 7.63 -16.51 26.62
C PRO A 876 7.19 -16.53 28.11
N ASN A 877 6.53 -15.45 28.55
CA ASN A 877 6.08 -15.27 29.93
C ASN A 877 4.57 -15.54 30.10
N SER A 878 3.98 -15.08 31.21
CA SER A 878 2.55 -15.25 31.52
C SER A 878 1.58 -14.47 30.62
N ALA A 879 2.04 -13.53 29.81
CA ALA A 879 1.19 -12.84 28.82
C ALA A 879 1.00 -13.60 27.51
N TYR A 880 1.87 -14.58 27.21
CA TYR A 880 1.62 -15.51 26.10
C TYR A 880 0.44 -16.41 26.52
N PRO A 881 -0.54 -16.68 25.63
CA PRO A 881 -1.62 -17.59 25.97
C PRO A 881 -1.09 -19.03 26.06
N GLN A 882 -1.76 -19.84 26.86
CA GLN A 882 -1.52 -21.29 26.85
C GLN A 882 -1.86 -21.84 25.46
N PRO A 883 -1.06 -22.77 24.90
CA PRO A 883 -1.40 -23.46 23.67
C PRO A 883 -2.80 -24.08 23.79
N TYR A 884 -3.68 -23.82 22.81
CA TYR A 884 -4.98 -24.47 22.79
C TYR A 884 -4.77 -25.98 22.61
N VAL A 885 -5.29 -26.75 23.57
CA VAL A 885 -5.32 -28.21 23.54
C VAL A 885 -6.73 -28.62 23.11
N THR A 886 -6.85 -29.30 21.97
CA THR A 886 -8.12 -29.90 21.53
C THR A 886 -8.69 -30.76 22.65
N PRO A 887 -9.94 -30.51 23.11
CA PRO A 887 -10.61 -31.37 24.07
C PRO A 887 -10.60 -32.81 23.57
N ALA A 888 -10.17 -33.73 24.42
CA ALA A 888 -10.16 -35.15 24.12
C ALA A 888 -11.57 -35.61 23.71
N ALA A 889 -11.76 -36.04 22.46
CA ALA A 889 -13.04 -36.52 21.94
C ALA A 889 -13.62 -37.69 22.77
N TYR A 890 -12.74 -38.42 23.45
CA TYR A 890 -13.07 -39.49 24.38
C TYR A 890 -12.18 -39.39 25.64
N PRO A 891 -12.72 -39.69 26.84
CA PRO A 891 -11.97 -39.60 28.10
C PRO A 891 -10.85 -40.65 28.24
N LEU A 892 -10.86 -41.70 27.40
CA LEU A 892 -9.86 -42.78 27.38
C LEU A 892 -9.22 -42.93 25.99
N VAL A 893 -7.93 -43.28 25.96
CA VAL A 893 -7.21 -43.71 24.76
C VAL A 893 -6.63 -45.11 24.95
N ILE A 894 -6.88 -46.00 24.00
CA ILE A 894 -6.21 -47.31 23.95
C ILE A 894 -4.81 -47.10 23.36
N ASN A 895 -3.78 -47.37 24.16
CA ASN A 895 -2.39 -47.23 23.73
C ASN A 895 -1.94 -48.46 22.91
N HIS A 896 -2.39 -49.65 23.29
CA HIS A 896 -1.99 -50.92 22.67
C HIS A 896 -2.94 -52.07 23.03
N VAL A 897 -3.14 -53.01 22.10
CA VAL A 897 -3.72 -54.33 22.39
C VAL A 897 -2.65 -55.39 22.14
N ALA A 898 -2.25 -56.09 23.21
CA ALA A 898 -1.26 -57.15 23.13
C ALA A 898 -1.87 -58.44 22.55
N VAL A 899 -1.39 -58.81 21.37
CA VAL A 899 -1.68 -60.09 20.71
C VAL A 899 -0.38 -60.91 20.66
N ASP A 900 -0.44 -62.19 21.06
CA ASP A 900 0.74 -63.06 21.04
C ASP A 900 1.06 -63.59 19.62
N PRO A 901 2.23 -64.22 19.38
CA PRO A 901 2.59 -64.76 18.07
C PRO A 901 1.68 -65.89 17.54
N ASN A 902 0.79 -66.44 18.37
CA ASN A 902 -0.22 -67.43 17.98
C ASN A 902 -1.58 -66.79 17.68
N GLY A 903 -1.70 -65.46 17.81
CA GLY A 903 -2.93 -64.70 17.60
C GLY A 903 -3.80 -64.53 18.84
N ASN A 904 -3.36 -64.95 20.04
CA ASN A 904 -4.16 -64.84 21.26
C ASN A 904 -4.20 -63.38 21.77
N ILE A 905 -5.40 -62.86 22.03
CA ILE A 905 -5.60 -61.51 22.60
C ILE A 905 -5.36 -61.59 24.11
N GLY A 906 -4.29 -60.96 24.61
CA GLY A 906 -3.87 -61.05 26.01
C GLY A 906 -4.29 -59.87 26.89
N SER A 907 -4.04 -58.63 26.45
CA SER A 907 -4.33 -57.43 27.25
C SER A 907 -4.53 -56.18 26.40
N MET A 908 -5.12 -55.14 26.99
CA MET A 908 -5.27 -53.79 26.44
C MET A 908 -4.77 -52.79 27.47
N SER A 909 -3.90 -51.87 27.07
CA SER A 909 -3.49 -50.74 27.91
C SER A 909 -4.25 -49.48 27.51
N VAL A 910 -4.87 -48.81 28.48
CA VAL A 910 -5.76 -47.65 28.28
C VAL A 910 -5.33 -46.51 29.18
N THR A 911 -5.16 -45.31 28.64
CA THR A 911 -4.79 -44.10 29.38
C THR A 911 -6.01 -43.21 29.58
N LYS A 912 -6.27 -42.80 30.82
CA LYS A 912 -7.23 -41.73 31.13
C LYS A 912 -6.62 -40.37 30.78
N GLN A 913 -7.34 -39.59 29.97
CA GLN A 913 -6.92 -38.28 29.46
C GLN A 913 -7.97 -37.17 29.62
N GLY A 914 -9.16 -37.51 30.12
CA GLY A 914 -10.23 -36.58 30.44
C GLY A 914 -11.06 -37.06 31.63
N ASP A 915 -12.01 -36.23 32.06
CA ASP A 915 -12.92 -36.59 33.14
C ASP A 915 -13.77 -37.81 32.76
N LEU A 916 -13.67 -38.85 33.59
CA LEU A 916 -14.39 -40.09 33.42
C LEU A 916 -15.32 -40.26 34.63
N THR A 917 -16.63 -40.16 34.41
CA THR A 917 -17.65 -40.17 35.48
C THR A 917 -18.13 -41.58 35.83
N THR A 918 -17.86 -42.57 34.98
CA THR A 918 -18.34 -43.95 35.04
C THR A 918 -17.25 -44.92 34.62
N TYR A 919 -17.35 -46.20 35.00
CA TYR A 919 -16.32 -47.18 34.65
C TYR A 919 -16.31 -47.50 33.15
N GLY A 920 -15.18 -47.98 32.64
CA GLY A 920 -15.04 -48.45 31.26
C GLY A 920 -14.88 -49.98 31.15
N ARG A 921 -15.27 -50.56 30.01
CA ARG A 921 -14.99 -51.96 29.64
C ARG A 921 -14.28 -51.99 28.29
N GLY A 922 -13.06 -52.53 28.26
CA GLY A 922 -12.33 -52.78 27.02
C GLY A 922 -12.98 -53.88 26.20
N ILE A 923 -13.10 -53.68 24.89
CA ILE A 923 -13.71 -54.59 23.92
C ILE A 923 -12.74 -54.79 22.76
N VAL A 924 -12.63 -56.02 22.27
CA VAL A 924 -11.84 -56.38 21.09
C VAL A 924 -12.69 -57.23 20.15
N GLU A 925 -12.93 -56.71 18.95
CA GLU A 925 -13.61 -57.39 17.85
C GLU A 925 -12.56 -57.90 16.84
N VAL A 926 -12.71 -59.13 16.37
CA VAL A 926 -11.91 -59.68 15.27
C VAL A 926 -12.81 -59.88 14.06
N TYR A 927 -12.32 -59.49 12.88
CA TYR A 927 -13.03 -59.58 11.61
C TYR A 927 -12.27 -60.47 10.62
N THR A 928 -13.01 -61.31 9.90
CA THR A 928 -12.49 -62.10 8.78
C THR A 928 -11.97 -61.21 7.65
N ALA A 929 -11.12 -61.75 6.77
CA ALA A 929 -10.61 -61.05 5.59
C ALA A 929 -11.69 -60.42 4.67
N GLY A 930 -12.94 -60.88 4.76
CA GLY A 930 -14.09 -60.32 4.04
C GLY A 930 -14.88 -59.25 4.80
N GLY A 931 -14.38 -58.77 5.95
CA GLY A 931 -15.03 -57.76 6.78
C GLY A 931 -16.20 -58.27 7.64
N VAL A 932 -16.40 -59.59 7.74
CA VAL A 932 -17.44 -60.19 8.60
C VAL A 932 -16.89 -60.42 10.00
N LEU A 933 -17.61 -59.96 11.03
CA LEU A 933 -17.26 -60.15 12.45
C LEU A 933 -17.13 -61.65 12.77
N LYS A 934 -15.93 -62.05 13.21
CA LYS A 934 -15.57 -63.40 13.66
C LYS A 934 -16.00 -63.63 15.12
N GLY A 935 -15.86 -62.61 15.95
CA GLY A 935 -16.24 -62.64 17.36
C GLY A 935 -15.79 -61.39 18.12
N THR A 936 -16.24 -61.30 19.36
CA THR A 936 -15.97 -60.18 20.28
C THR A 936 -15.48 -60.73 21.61
N ALA A 937 -14.39 -60.17 22.13
CA ALA A 937 -13.85 -60.43 23.45
C ALA A 937 -14.03 -59.19 24.33
N TYR A 938 -14.32 -59.42 25.61
CA TYR A 938 -14.51 -58.37 26.62
C TYR A 938 -13.40 -58.49 27.67
N ALA A 939 -12.90 -57.36 28.15
CA ALA A 939 -11.89 -57.31 29.19
C ALA A 939 -12.44 -57.90 30.51
N ASN A 940 -11.58 -58.63 31.23
CA ASN A 940 -11.92 -59.24 32.52
C ASN A 940 -12.17 -58.16 33.59
N GLU A 941 -11.26 -57.19 33.68
CA GLU A 941 -11.31 -56.05 34.59
C GLU A 941 -12.08 -54.88 33.97
N GLN A 942 -12.56 -53.99 34.84
CA GLN A 942 -13.03 -52.66 34.44
C GLN A 942 -11.85 -51.69 34.38
N ILE A 943 -11.99 -50.66 33.55
CA ILE A 943 -11.13 -49.48 33.56
C ILE A 943 -11.71 -48.55 34.63
N ASP A 944 -10.94 -48.31 35.69
CA ASP A 944 -11.37 -47.58 36.87
C ASP A 944 -11.46 -46.08 36.58
N ASN A 945 -12.56 -45.44 36.95
CA ASN A 945 -12.78 -44.02 36.69
C ASN A 945 -12.03 -43.10 37.67
N THR A 946 -11.58 -43.63 38.80
CA THR A 946 -10.82 -42.92 39.84
C THR A 946 -9.31 -43.00 39.66
N ILE A 947 -8.81 -43.88 38.77
CA ILE A 947 -7.37 -44.06 38.53
C ILE A 947 -6.89 -43.19 37.37
N GLU A 948 -5.98 -42.26 37.67
CA GLU A 948 -5.28 -41.44 36.68
C GLU A 948 -4.15 -42.21 35.98
N GLY A 949 -3.87 -41.85 34.72
CA GLY A 949 -2.80 -42.43 33.92
C GLY A 949 -3.18 -43.73 33.20
N THR A 950 -2.19 -44.58 32.91
CA THR A 950 -2.36 -45.82 32.13
C THR A 950 -2.74 -47.02 33.00
N GLN A 951 -3.86 -47.65 32.66
CA GLN A 951 -4.35 -48.90 33.24
C GLN A 951 -4.16 -50.03 32.23
N THR A 952 -4.05 -51.28 32.68
CA THR A 952 -4.01 -52.47 31.80
C THR A 952 -5.11 -53.43 32.21
N VAL A 953 -5.93 -53.84 31.25
CA VAL A 953 -6.96 -54.88 31.42
C VAL A 953 -6.61 -56.12 30.58
N THR A 954 -7.00 -57.30 31.04
CA THR A 954 -6.68 -58.60 30.44
C THR A 954 -7.90 -59.20 29.74
N PHE A 955 -7.66 -60.14 28.83
CA PHE A 955 -8.71 -60.89 28.15
C PHE A 955 -8.56 -62.38 28.43
N THR A 956 -9.68 -63.07 28.62
CA THR A 956 -9.72 -64.53 28.67
C THR A 956 -10.73 -64.99 27.64
N THR A 957 -10.24 -65.40 26.48
CA THR A 957 -11.03 -65.71 25.29
C THR A 957 -10.34 -66.75 24.42
N ASP A 958 -11.13 -67.57 23.73
CA ASP A 958 -10.66 -68.45 22.65
C ASP A 958 -10.60 -67.72 21.30
N LEU A 959 -10.93 -66.42 21.26
CA LEU A 959 -10.87 -65.59 20.06
C LEU A 959 -9.42 -65.27 19.68
N THR A 960 -9.01 -65.74 18.52
CA THR A 960 -7.67 -65.50 17.95
C THR A 960 -7.71 -64.66 16.69
N LEU A 961 -6.63 -63.90 16.45
CA LEU A 961 -6.39 -63.08 15.27
C LEU A 961 -5.42 -63.80 14.31
N ALA A 962 -5.90 -64.20 13.13
CA ALA A 962 -5.06 -64.78 12.08
C ALA A 962 -4.41 -63.70 11.18
N ALA A 963 -3.36 -64.06 10.44
CA ALA A 963 -2.53 -63.13 9.67
C ALA A 963 -3.23 -62.37 8.52
N ASN A 964 -4.47 -62.71 8.18
CA ASN A 964 -5.31 -62.05 7.17
C ASN A 964 -6.64 -61.52 7.74
N GLU A 965 -6.77 -61.48 9.07
CA GLU A 965 -7.90 -60.96 9.81
C GLU A 965 -7.55 -59.57 10.37
N THR A 966 -8.55 -58.76 10.69
CA THR A 966 -8.34 -57.45 11.31
C THR A 966 -8.91 -57.41 12.72
N LEU A 967 -8.27 -56.60 13.57
CA LEU A 967 -8.66 -56.36 14.95
C LEU A 967 -9.15 -54.92 15.08
N LYS A 968 -10.25 -54.73 15.79
CA LYS A 968 -10.81 -53.42 16.15
C LYS A 968 -11.15 -53.43 17.63
N ALA A 969 -10.62 -52.48 18.38
CA ALA A 969 -10.81 -52.41 19.82
C ALA A 969 -11.30 -51.04 20.27
N TYR A 970 -12.08 -50.99 21.34
CA TYR A 970 -12.66 -49.76 21.89
C TYR A 970 -13.08 -49.96 23.35
N VAL A 971 -13.32 -48.87 24.06
CA VAL A 971 -13.87 -48.89 25.42
C VAL A 971 -15.31 -48.41 25.38
N MET A 972 -16.20 -49.13 26.05
CA MET A 972 -17.59 -48.72 26.29
C MET A 972 -17.81 -48.40 27.77
N GLU A 973 -18.76 -47.52 28.05
CA GLU A 973 -19.22 -47.24 29.41
C GLU A 973 -19.88 -48.47 30.04
N PHE A 974 -19.59 -48.64 31.32
CA PHE A 974 -19.83 -49.83 32.10
C PHE A 974 -20.42 -49.45 33.47
N GLU A 975 -21.58 -50.01 33.81
CA GLU A 975 -22.19 -49.82 35.13
C GLU A 975 -21.78 -50.95 36.10
N ASP A 976 -21.24 -50.58 37.27
CA ASP A 976 -20.93 -51.53 38.35
C ASP A 976 -22.21 -52.02 39.04
N LYS A 977 -22.88 -52.98 38.39
CA LYS A 977 -24.16 -53.59 38.78
C LYS A 977 -24.16 -55.09 38.43
N PRO A 978 -24.96 -55.92 39.14
CA PRO A 978 -25.05 -57.35 38.86
C PRO A 978 -25.41 -57.64 37.39
N GLY A 979 -24.58 -58.43 36.71
CA GLY A 979 -24.76 -58.77 35.28
C GLY A 979 -23.95 -57.91 34.31
N TYR A 980 -23.22 -56.92 34.80
CA TYR A 980 -22.19 -56.19 34.05
C TYR A 980 -22.65 -55.54 32.70
N PRO A 981 -23.78 -54.80 32.65
CA PRO A 981 -24.30 -54.24 31.39
C PRO A 981 -23.45 -53.09 30.85
N LEU A 982 -23.33 -53.03 29.51
CA LEU A 982 -22.82 -51.87 28.78
C LEU A 982 -23.97 -50.88 28.51
N THR A 983 -23.72 -49.58 28.64
CA THR A 983 -24.76 -48.54 28.48
C THR A 983 -24.99 -48.10 27.03
N GLY A 984 -24.11 -48.48 26.12
CA GLY A 984 -24.12 -48.02 24.72
C GLY A 984 -23.36 -46.71 24.46
N VAL A 985 -22.80 -46.08 25.50
CA VAL A 985 -21.90 -44.92 25.36
C VAL A 985 -20.47 -45.40 25.12
N GLN A 986 -19.78 -44.83 24.12
CA GLN A 986 -18.40 -45.15 23.79
C GLN A 986 -17.44 -44.17 24.52
N LEU A 987 -16.38 -44.70 25.12
CA LEU A 987 -15.44 -43.97 25.99
C LEU A 987 -14.00 -43.89 25.44
N SER A 988 -13.71 -44.51 24.29
CA SER A 988 -12.45 -44.35 23.55
C SER A 988 -12.72 -44.31 22.05
N ASP A 989 -11.76 -43.81 21.27
CA ASP A 989 -11.77 -44.05 19.83
C ASP A 989 -11.46 -45.53 19.50
N PHE A 990 -11.61 -45.93 18.24
CA PHE A 990 -11.27 -47.26 17.76
C PHE A 990 -9.76 -47.43 17.59
N TYR A 991 -9.20 -48.42 18.29
CA TYR A 991 -7.85 -48.90 18.07
C TYR A 991 -7.85 -50.03 17.02
N THR A 992 -7.08 -49.84 15.96
CA THR A 992 -6.69 -50.88 15.01
C THR A 992 -5.16 -50.92 14.97
N PRO A 993 -4.51 -52.09 15.18
CA PRO A 993 -3.05 -52.20 15.28
C PRO A 993 -2.32 -51.99 13.93
#